data_AF-A0A482VDY7-F1
#
_entry.id   AF-A0A482VDY7-F1
#
_cell.length_a   1.000
_cell.length_b   1.000
_cell.length_c   1.000
_cell.angle_alpha   90.00
_cell.angle_beta   90.00
_cell.angle_gamma   90.00
#
_symmetry.space_group_name_H-M   'P 1'
#
loop_
_entity.id
_entity.type
_entity.pdbx_description
1 polymer ?
#
loop_
_entity_poly.entity_id
_entity_poly.type
_entity_poly.pdbx_seq_one_letter_code
_entity_poly.pdbx_strand_id
1 'polypeptide(L)'
;MSTSFRQEKCYLGTQLFDCFQICYFKLEELPDYEKHKRQSLTECVLNATQRFFEEGANIIYSLPLSEVKTSHISITALDRFVLASLARDSHWSLVIKNVTLEQHKLLKIQPKPGHYIIQIRHQEEFIEHIDILKSYKEWNPHAKFLIISASKFDNPKILATEIIKKLWEVHALNGVVLLLDHSNDTLFHAYTWFPYEEGNCGTDFDKIVLMDSCTFGRSTKFVNWYPNKIPDKFNKCPIRVRMIKWPPYIINVPNGSWSNSTNLHINRGIEVNMLDMIAKIFNVRMYYYYSAVPLNWGDIYPNGSITGNLKHLYDEEDDITIGAYAKTMLRSFLFLDTFYHYDSLHWCVPHSPQHSKLGSVSKIMDNGAFTVTLFLYFFLTVMMWVSSGDSTECRSYQNFTNGMFKMFSVLLGLPVNTQPRTDGVRFFMAILMVYSFYLVTAYQTLLASALANVNHQERIRNIEDIIRNDLKIYAIKTSVRYFPTDGSNEKMNKINAAVLARWKNCKTMEECLHHVAFTRNAAVCLPKLFMEYIGNSYRTQNSDPLIHCFDKTVVSYPISILMRKGLHLYEKINCLIIRIVSAGFILKWERDILSTRYENFTNFAIDVKNDSETLDFDSLKPIFVVWMVGCAAATTALVLEIIYNKCLYNAAKRFFKEGDNVIYSLPLDEVEGSYFGLKHKEWEPRAKFLIISASNFDNPKSLATEILKKLWEVHAVNSVVLFSDPFDNALFHAYTWFPYEGGDCGNNFDKIVLIDSCTLGKSTEFVNWYPNKIPDKLNDCTIRVRMTKWPPYIINVPNGSWSNSINLHHNRGFEVSILDMIDAAINVNMFYQYSDIPLDRGNLKHLHDERADIAIGAYAKTMPRSLMFDESFYNVYASLLWCVPHSPVHSKLHTLSKIVNSRAFVVIAGLYLILTVLIWLSNGQKKSFGSCMLKTFQILLGLSIPTQFQTNRVRFFIAILMVYSFYLVIAYQSLLTSALAVVLYEEQINNVEDILKSNLKIYGVKTAAKYFSTDGSNEEINAAILARWRYCDNMVKCFDYVAFRRDSAILASKFYMEYIINNYRSKNNDPLIHCFDKSVVNFPMTIYMRKGFELYERIDSVIMRIVSSGFILKWQRDILHTNFTILKHSSDDLSFDSLKPVFLVWLVGCVVSTVIFFLEVIYNKWNNRIL
;
A
#
# COMPACT_ATOMS: atom_id res chain seq x y z
N MET A 1 34.28 -48.49 -14.51
CA MET A 1 32.90 -48.07 -14.15
C MET A 1 32.53 -46.92 -15.08
N SER A 2 31.55 -46.96 -15.99
CA SER A 2 30.21 -47.62 -16.06
C SER A 2 29.07 -46.82 -15.42
N THR A 3 27.92 -46.82 -16.12
CA THR A 3 26.63 -46.14 -15.83
C THR A 3 26.70 -44.61 -15.76
N SER A 4 26.03 -43.79 -16.59
CA SER A 4 24.67 -43.81 -17.19
C SER A 4 23.56 -43.37 -16.22
N PHE A 5 23.08 -42.12 -16.36
CA PHE A 5 21.97 -41.60 -15.58
C PHE A 5 20.64 -42.26 -15.96
N ARG A 6 19.79 -42.47 -14.95
CA ARG A 6 18.54 -43.24 -15.04
C ARG A 6 17.35 -42.33 -14.76
N GLN A 7 16.51 -42.08 -15.75
CA GLN A 7 15.17 -41.53 -15.52
C GLN A 7 14.23 -42.69 -15.16
N GLU A 8 13.40 -42.54 -14.12
CA GLU A 8 12.32 -43.48 -13.83
C GLU A 8 10.94 -42.80 -13.83
N LYS A 9 10.13 -43.22 -14.80
CA LYS A 9 8.72 -43.63 -14.64
C LYS A 9 7.72 -42.62 -14.05
N CYS A 10 6.89 -42.08 -14.93
CA CYS A 10 5.45 -42.16 -14.71
C CYS A 10 4.88 -43.36 -15.49
N TYR A 11 4.05 -44.18 -14.84
CA TYR A 11 3.30 -45.25 -15.52
C TYR A 11 2.12 -44.66 -16.28
N LEU A 12 1.93 -45.07 -17.54
CA LEU A 12 0.60 -45.15 -18.15
C LEU A 12 0.48 -46.49 -18.89
N GLY A 13 -0.68 -47.12 -18.79
CA GLY A 13 -0.83 -48.56 -19.06
C GLY A 13 -0.80 -48.95 -20.54
N THR A 14 -0.11 -50.06 -20.82
CA THR A 14 -0.25 -50.85 -22.05
C THR A 14 -1.61 -51.56 -22.08
N GLN A 15 -2.58 -51.00 -22.80
CA GLN A 15 -3.76 -51.69 -23.34
C GLN A 15 -4.46 -50.77 -24.36
N LEU A 16 -5.17 -51.34 -25.34
CA LEU A 16 -5.71 -50.67 -26.53
C LEU A 16 -4.67 -50.23 -27.57
N PHE A 17 -3.74 -51.13 -27.90
CA PHE A 17 -3.19 -51.26 -29.26
C PHE A 17 -3.82 -52.51 -29.91
N ASP A 18 -5.12 -52.44 -30.17
CA ASP A 18 -5.90 -53.50 -30.84
C ASP A 18 -7.03 -52.85 -31.67
N CYS A 19 -7.45 -53.53 -32.74
CA CYS A 19 -8.52 -53.11 -33.64
C CYS A 19 -8.33 -51.75 -34.35
N PHE A 20 -7.33 -51.68 -35.25
CA PHE A 20 -7.66 -51.46 -36.66
C PHE A 20 -6.68 -52.19 -37.58
N GLN A 21 -7.00 -53.46 -37.83
CA GLN A 21 -6.34 -54.27 -38.84
C GLN A 21 -6.64 -53.66 -40.23
N ILE A 22 -5.61 -53.41 -41.05
CA ILE A 22 -5.80 -52.89 -42.42
C ILE A 22 -6.31 -54.04 -43.30
N CYS A 23 -7.62 -54.27 -43.24
CA CYS A 23 -8.29 -55.18 -44.15
C CYS A 23 -8.24 -54.60 -45.57
N TYR A 24 -7.51 -55.29 -46.46
CA TYR A 24 -7.49 -55.03 -47.90
C TYR A 24 -8.85 -55.38 -48.54
N PHE A 25 -9.88 -54.57 -48.25
CA PHE A 25 -11.14 -54.59 -48.95
C PHE A 25 -10.93 -54.08 -50.38
N LYS A 26 -10.78 -55.04 -51.30
CA LYS A 26 -10.79 -54.86 -52.75
C LYS A 26 -11.86 -53.83 -53.13
N LEU A 27 -11.48 -52.82 -53.91
CA LEU A 27 -12.46 -51.84 -54.42
C LEU A 27 -13.41 -52.54 -55.39
N GLU A 28 -14.70 -52.18 -55.30
CA GLU A 28 -15.56 -52.19 -56.48
C GLU A 28 -15.06 -51.09 -57.43
N GLU A 29 -15.09 -51.35 -58.74
CA GLU A 29 -14.57 -50.43 -59.74
C GLU A 29 -15.48 -49.22 -59.90
N LEU A 30 -15.22 -48.18 -59.10
CA LEU A 30 -15.81 -46.86 -59.26
C LEU A 30 -15.52 -46.32 -60.66
N PRO A 31 -16.50 -45.76 -61.39
CA PRO A 31 -16.27 -45.13 -62.68
C PRO A 31 -15.15 -44.09 -62.62
N ASP A 32 -14.26 -44.06 -63.62
CA ASP A 32 -13.05 -43.21 -63.60
C ASP A 32 -13.36 -41.71 -63.37
N TYR A 33 -14.51 -41.24 -63.84
CA TYR A 33 -15.02 -39.89 -63.56
C TYR A 33 -15.24 -39.62 -62.05
N GLU A 34 -15.86 -40.55 -61.32
CA GLU A 34 -16.05 -40.43 -59.86
C GLU A 34 -14.71 -40.53 -59.11
N LYS A 35 -13.82 -41.40 -59.59
CA LYS A 35 -12.47 -41.60 -59.06
C LYS A 35 -11.62 -40.32 -59.21
N HIS A 36 -11.58 -39.72 -60.41
CA HIS A 36 -10.89 -38.45 -60.66
C HIS A 36 -11.46 -37.29 -59.82
N LYS A 37 -12.79 -37.21 -59.68
CA LYS A 37 -13.47 -36.22 -58.83
C LYS A 37 -13.07 -36.34 -57.36
N ARG A 38 -13.12 -37.55 -56.79
CA ARG A 38 -12.73 -37.84 -55.40
C ARG A 38 -11.22 -37.62 -55.16
N GLN A 39 -10.38 -37.93 -56.15
CA GLN A 39 -8.95 -37.68 -56.12
C GLN A 39 -8.63 -36.18 -56.12
N SER A 40 -9.25 -35.39 -57.02
CA SER A 40 -9.07 -33.93 -57.07
C SER A 40 -9.40 -33.27 -55.73
N LEU A 41 -10.52 -33.65 -55.10
CA LEU A 41 -10.88 -33.17 -53.75
C LEU A 41 -9.83 -33.54 -52.72
N THR A 42 -9.35 -34.78 -52.72
CA THR A 42 -8.35 -35.28 -51.76
C THR A 42 -7.05 -34.49 -51.85
N GLU A 43 -6.53 -34.27 -53.06
CA GLU A 43 -5.29 -33.53 -53.30
C GLU A 43 -5.45 -32.04 -52.94
N CYS A 44 -6.63 -31.46 -53.19
CA CYS A 44 -6.95 -30.09 -52.76
C CYS A 44 -7.06 -29.95 -51.24
N VAL A 45 -7.64 -30.92 -50.53
CA VAL A 45 -7.71 -30.93 -49.05
C VAL A 45 -6.31 -31.08 -48.46
N LEU A 46 -5.48 -32.00 -48.97
CA LEU A 46 -4.12 -32.23 -48.46
C LEU A 46 -3.21 -31.01 -48.68
N ASN A 47 -3.27 -30.37 -49.86
CA ASN A 47 -2.53 -29.12 -50.10
C ASN A 47 -3.04 -27.96 -49.21
N ALA A 48 -4.33 -27.94 -48.87
CA ALA A 48 -4.88 -26.95 -47.92
C ALA A 48 -4.44 -27.21 -46.47
N THR A 49 -4.38 -28.46 -46.01
CA THR A 49 -3.87 -28.78 -44.66
C THR A 49 -2.37 -28.46 -44.56
N GLN A 50 -1.56 -28.90 -45.53
CA GLN A 50 -0.11 -28.62 -45.56
C GLN A 50 0.23 -27.12 -45.58
N ARG A 51 -0.62 -26.27 -46.17
CA ARG A 51 -0.36 -24.81 -46.23
C ARG A 51 -0.91 -24.00 -45.07
N PHE A 52 -2.02 -24.44 -44.49
CA PHE A 52 -2.82 -23.57 -43.60
C PHE A 52 -3.04 -24.14 -42.20
N PHE A 53 -2.79 -25.44 -41.96
CA PHE A 53 -2.91 -26.04 -40.64
C PHE A 53 -1.54 -26.08 -39.95
N GLU A 54 -1.52 -25.75 -38.66
CA GLU A 54 -0.28 -25.73 -37.86
C GLU A 54 0.22 -27.15 -37.57
N GLU A 55 1.51 -27.40 -37.76
CA GLU A 55 2.15 -28.68 -37.44
C GLU A 55 2.06 -29.00 -35.93
N GLY A 56 1.94 -30.28 -35.61
CA GLY A 56 1.76 -30.79 -34.25
C GLY A 56 0.36 -30.59 -33.65
N ALA A 57 -0.51 -29.79 -34.28
CA ALA A 57 -1.88 -29.55 -33.82
C ALA A 57 -2.83 -30.72 -34.14
N ASN A 58 -3.83 -30.91 -33.28
CA ASN A 58 -4.87 -31.92 -33.49
C ASN A 58 -5.87 -31.49 -34.58
N ILE A 59 -6.16 -32.39 -35.51
CA ILE A 59 -7.24 -32.28 -36.51
C ILE A 59 -8.38 -33.21 -36.08
N ILE A 60 -9.59 -32.67 -35.91
CA ILE A 60 -10.79 -33.51 -35.83
C ILE A 60 -11.35 -33.69 -37.25
N TYR A 61 -11.45 -34.94 -37.71
CA TYR A 61 -12.18 -35.30 -38.92
C TYR A 61 -13.55 -35.85 -38.55
N SER A 62 -14.59 -35.32 -39.18
CA SER A 62 -15.99 -35.52 -38.80
C SER A 62 -16.78 -36.11 -39.98
N LEU A 63 -17.25 -37.35 -39.80
CA LEU A 63 -17.90 -38.16 -40.84
C LEU A 63 -19.38 -37.78 -41.07
N PRO A 64 -19.94 -37.97 -42.29
CA PRO A 64 -21.35 -37.66 -42.57
C PRO A 64 -22.33 -38.46 -41.70
N LEU A 65 -23.29 -37.78 -41.08
CA LEU A 65 -24.29 -38.39 -40.18
C LEU A 65 -25.21 -39.38 -40.91
N SER A 66 -25.43 -39.17 -42.20
CA SER A 66 -26.14 -40.09 -43.09
C SER A 66 -25.49 -41.48 -43.20
N GLU A 67 -24.16 -41.56 -43.07
CA GLU A 67 -23.42 -42.84 -43.04
C GLU A 67 -23.41 -43.46 -41.63
N VAL A 68 -23.35 -42.61 -40.59
CA VAL A 68 -23.36 -43.03 -39.17
C VAL A 68 -24.65 -43.73 -38.78
N LYS A 69 -25.79 -43.33 -39.37
CA LYS A 69 -27.12 -43.90 -39.08
C LYS A 69 -27.33 -45.28 -39.73
N THR A 70 -26.49 -45.69 -40.69
CA THR A 70 -26.47 -47.04 -41.27
C THR A 70 -25.46 -47.95 -40.56
N SER A 71 -25.94 -48.88 -39.74
CA SER A 71 -25.10 -49.70 -38.86
C SER A 71 -24.40 -50.88 -39.55
N HIS A 72 -23.45 -50.64 -40.45
CA HIS A 72 -22.33 -51.55 -40.76
C HIS A 72 -21.17 -50.79 -41.43
N ILE A 73 -19.93 -51.30 -41.30
CA ILE A 73 -18.72 -50.56 -41.68
C ILE A 73 -18.51 -50.54 -43.20
N SER A 74 -18.78 -49.39 -43.84
CA SER A 74 -18.33 -49.09 -45.20
C SER A 74 -17.68 -47.70 -45.27
N ILE A 75 -16.43 -47.58 -44.79
CA ILE A 75 -15.60 -46.39 -45.03
C ILE A 75 -15.51 -46.18 -46.55
N THR A 76 -16.12 -45.09 -47.04
CA THR A 76 -16.30 -44.86 -48.47
C THR A 76 -14.97 -44.56 -49.15
N ALA A 77 -14.91 -44.68 -50.48
CA ALA A 77 -13.68 -44.42 -51.20
C ALA A 77 -13.13 -43.00 -50.96
N LEU A 78 -13.98 -41.98 -50.74
CA LEU A 78 -13.50 -40.62 -50.47
C LEU A 78 -12.80 -40.56 -49.11
N ASP A 79 -13.42 -41.11 -48.06
CA ASP A 79 -12.83 -41.16 -46.73
C ASP A 79 -11.57 -42.02 -46.71
N ARG A 80 -11.52 -43.12 -47.48
CA ARG A 80 -10.28 -43.87 -47.69
C ARG A 80 -9.18 -43.00 -48.33
N PHE A 81 -9.49 -42.24 -49.38
CA PHE A 81 -8.50 -41.37 -50.04
C PHE A 81 -8.02 -40.23 -49.13
N VAL A 82 -8.94 -39.52 -48.45
CA VAL A 82 -8.59 -38.39 -47.58
C VAL A 82 -7.88 -38.88 -46.31
N LEU A 83 -8.43 -39.87 -45.60
CA LEU A 83 -7.83 -40.37 -44.36
C LEU A 83 -6.51 -41.11 -44.60
N ALA A 84 -6.37 -41.91 -45.67
CA ALA A 84 -5.09 -42.58 -45.97
C ALA A 84 -4.03 -41.64 -46.55
N SER A 85 -4.41 -40.46 -47.02
CA SER A 85 -3.48 -39.38 -47.38
C SER A 85 -3.03 -38.62 -46.13
N LEU A 86 -3.98 -38.18 -45.29
CA LEU A 86 -3.68 -37.47 -44.03
C LEU A 86 -2.93 -38.35 -43.02
N ALA A 87 -3.26 -39.65 -42.91
CA ALA A 87 -2.57 -40.57 -41.99
C ALA A 87 -1.21 -41.05 -42.50
N ARG A 88 -0.85 -40.76 -43.76
CA ARG A 88 0.51 -40.96 -44.30
C ARG A 88 1.43 -39.79 -43.96
N ASP A 89 0.85 -38.62 -43.69
CA ASP A 89 1.54 -37.35 -43.51
C ASP A 89 1.66 -37.04 -42.00
N SER A 90 2.81 -37.36 -41.40
CA SER A 90 2.95 -37.51 -39.93
C SER A 90 2.96 -36.20 -39.12
N HIS A 91 2.57 -35.07 -39.71
CA HIS A 91 2.67 -33.74 -39.10
C HIS A 91 1.52 -33.41 -38.12
N TRP A 92 0.44 -34.19 -38.07
CA TRP A 92 -0.74 -33.90 -37.22
C TRP A 92 -1.27 -35.14 -36.49
N SER A 93 -1.91 -34.92 -35.34
CA SER A 93 -2.71 -35.97 -34.70
C SER A 93 -4.14 -35.96 -35.20
N LEU A 94 -4.52 -37.01 -35.93
CA LEU A 94 -5.84 -37.15 -36.56
C LEU A 94 -6.82 -37.85 -35.60
N VAL A 95 -7.90 -37.16 -35.24
CA VAL A 95 -8.97 -37.68 -34.39
C VAL A 95 -10.25 -37.80 -35.21
N ILE A 96 -10.56 -39.01 -35.66
CA ILE A 96 -11.82 -39.30 -36.36
C ILE A 96 -12.93 -39.38 -35.30
N LYS A 97 -13.87 -38.43 -35.31
CA LYS A 97 -15.07 -38.49 -34.46
C LYS A 97 -16.24 -39.07 -35.24
N ASN A 98 -16.75 -40.21 -34.77
CA ASN A 98 -18.06 -40.72 -35.17
C ASN A 98 -19.14 -40.02 -34.32
N VAL A 99 -19.87 -39.09 -34.94
CA VAL A 99 -20.77 -38.16 -34.25
C VAL A 99 -22.12 -38.83 -33.99
N THR A 100 -22.16 -39.63 -32.91
CA THR A 100 -23.36 -40.26 -32.35
C THR A 100 -23.79 -39.57 -31.06
N LEU A 101 -25.10 -39.56 -30.78
CA LEU A 101 -25.66 -38.86 -29.61
C LEU A 101 -25.17 -39.43 -28.26
N GLU A 102 -24.85 -40.72 -28.17
CA GLU A 102 -24.72 -41.41 -26.87
C GLU A 102 -23.37 -41.23 -26.15
N GLN A 103 -22.29 -40.80 -26.82
CA GLN A 103 -20.93 -40.83 -26.25
C GLN A 103 -20.59 -39.72 -25.22
N HIS A 104 -21.58 -39.30 -24.43
CA HIS A 104 -21.50 -38.20 -23.45
C HIS A 104 -20.66 -38.47 -22.18
N LYS A 105 -19.84 -39.54 -22.11
CA LYS A 105 -19.30 -40.08 -20.84
C LYS A 105 -17.78 -40.35 -20.74
N LEU A 106 -16.94 -39.95 -21.70
CA LEU A 106 -15.48 -40.16 -21.58
C LEU A 106 -14.77 -39.07 -20.75
N LEU A 107 -14.31 -39.45 -19.56
CA LEU A 107 -13.74 -38.58 -18.51
C LEU A 107 -12.23 -38.28 -18.68
N LYS A 108 -11.76 -37.95 -19.89
CA LYS A 108 -10.38 -37.46 -20.11
C LYS A 108 -10.39 -36.08 -20.75
N ILE A 109 -9.70 -35.13 -20.12
CA ILE A 109 -9.46 -33.79 -20.68
C ILE A 109 -8.46 -33.94 -21.82
N GLN A 110 -8.96 -33.94 -23.06
CA GLN A 110 -8.14 -33.84 -24.27
C GLN A 110 -7.75 -32.37 -24.52
N PRO A 111 -6.62 -32.10 -25.20
CA PRO A 111 -6.33 -30.75 -25.69
C PRO A 111 -7.43 -30.30 -26.67
N LYS A 112 -7.71 -28.99 -26.70
CA LYS A 112 -8.63 -28.43 -27.69
C LYS A 112 -8.04 -28.60 -29.10
N PRO A 113 -8.85 -28.96 -30.10
CA PRO A 113 -8.39 -29.08 -31.48
C PRO A 113 -8.03 -27.71 -32.05
N GLY A 114 -6.97 -27.65 -32.86
CA GLY A 114 -6.64 -26.46 -33.65
C GLY A 114 -7.43 -26.38 -34.95
N HIS A 115 -7.90 -27.54 -35.44
CA HIS A 115 -8.44 -27.70 -36.79
C HIS A 115 -9.63 -28.68 -36.82
N TYR A 116 -10.65 -28.38 -37.62
CA TYR A 116 -11.77 -29.26 -37.91
C TYR A 116 -11.93 -29.45 -39.42
N ILE A 117 -12.06 -30.70 -39.86
CA ILE A 117 -12.51 -31.07 -41.22
C ILE A 117 -13.88 -31.73 -41.08
N ILE A 118 -14.89 -31.17 -41.73
CA ILE A 118 -16.29 -31.64 -41.63
C ILE A 118 -16.75 -32.02 -43.04
N GLN A 119 -17.02 -33.31 -43.26
CA GLN A 119 -17.58 -33.79 -44.52
C GLN A 119 -19.10 -33.74 -44.47
N ILE A 120 -19.73 -33.22 -45.54
CA ILE A 120 -21.17 -33.17 -45.71
C ILE A 120 -21.59 -33.73 -47.07
N ARG A 121 -22.76 -34.35 -47.13
CA ARG A 121 -23.43 -34.81 -48.36
C ARG A 121 -24.66 -33.97 -48.71
N HIS A 122 -25.35 -33.45 -47.69
CA HIS A 122 -26.58 -32.66 -47.81
C HIS A 122 -26.53 -31.40 -46.92
N GLN A 123 -27.39 -30.43 -47.19
CA GLN A 123 -27.45 -29.13 -46.50
C GLN A 123 -27.79 -29.27 -45.01
N GLU A 124 -28.90 -29.96 -44.71
CA GLU A 124 -29.43 -30.13 -43.34
C GLU A 124 -28.45 -30.86 -42.41
N GLU A 125 -27.65 -31.77 -42.98
CA GLU A 125 -26.66 -32.58 -42.28
C GLU A 125 -25.62 -31.72 -41.54
N PHE A 126 -25.23 -30.57 -42.10
CA PHE A 126 -24.27 -29.67 -41.44
C PHE A 126 -24.81 -29.11 -40.10
N ILE A 127 -26.12 -28.86 -40.02
CA ILE A 127 -26.75 -28.22 -38.86
C ILE A 127 -26.80 -29.20 -37.68
N GLU A 128 -27.27 -30.43 -37.90
CA GLU A 128 -27.24 -31.50 -36.89
C GLU A 128 -25.79 -31.77 -36.43
N HIS A 129 -24.84 -31.78 -37.37
CA HIS A 129 -23.43 -32.07 -37.10
C HIS A 129 -22.75 -31.00 -36.23
N ILE A 130 -22.94 -29.71 -36.55
CA ILE A 130 -22.26 -28.62 -35.85
C ILE A 130 -22.85 -28.38 -34.45
N ASP A 131 -24.15 -28.60 -34.24
CA ASP A 131 -24.77 -28.48 -32.93
C ASP A 131 -24.35 -29.61 -31.97
N ILE A 132 -24.13 -30.84 -32.48
CA ILE A 132 -23.52 -31.92 -31.68
C ILE A 132 -22.05 -31.59 -31.36
N LEU A 133 -21.26 -31.08 -32.32
CA LEU A 133 -19.88 -30.66 -32.06
C LEU A 133 -19.79 -29.53 -31.01
N LYS A 134 -20.74 -28.59 -31.00
CA LYS A 134 -20.89 -27.51 -30.00
C LYS A 134 -21.22 -28.02 -28.59
N SER A 135 -21.80 -29.23 -28.46
CA SER A 135 -22.11 -29.87 -27.17
C SER A 135 -20.87 -30.44 -26.46
N TYR A 136 -19.79 -30.75 -27.19
CA TYR A 136 -18.58 -31.35 -26.63
C TYR A 136 -17.72 -30.33 -25.85
N LYS A 137 -17.08 -30.79 -24.77
CA LYS A 137 -16.22 -29.94 -23.90
C LYS A 137 -14.97 -29.43 -24.63
N GLU A 138 -14.53 -30.16 -25.65
CA GLU A 138 -13.40 -29.79 -26.51
C GLU A 138 -13.74 -28.70 -27.55
N TRP A 139 -14.99 -28.21 -27.64
CA TRP A 139 -15.40 -27.21 -28.62
C TRP A 139 -14.47 -25.98 -28.63
N ASN A 140 -13.89 -25.70 -29.81
CA ASN A 140 -13.00 -24.58 -30.04
C ASN A 140 -13.47 -23.71 -31.21
N PRO A 141 -14.24 -22.63 -30.98
CA PRO A 141 -14.73 -21.77 -32.05
C PRO A 141 -13.62 -20.94 -32.74
N HIS A 142 -12.41 -20.86 -32.16
CA HIS A 142 -11.27 -20.17 -32.76
C HIS A 142 -10.45 -21.06 -33.72
N ALA A 143 -10.70 -22.37 -33.73
CA ALA A 143 -10.08 -23.33 -34.63
C ALA A 143 -10.36 -22.99 -36.11
N LYS A 144 -9.53 -23.47 -37.02
CA LYS A 144 -9.81 -23.38 -38.46
C LYS A 144 -10.76 -24.50 -38.88
N PHE A 145 -11.88 -24.15 -39.49
CA PHE A 145 -12.88 -25.09 -39.99
C PHE A 145 -12.76 -25.19 -41.51
N LEU A 146 -12.67 -26.42 -42.03
CA LEU A 146 -12.72 -26.74 -43.45
C LEU A 146 -13.92 -27.66 -43.69
N ILE A 147 -14.95 -27.14 -44.36
CA ILE A 147 -16.16 -27.90 -44.68
C ILE A 147 -16.02 -28.40 -46.11
N ILE A 148 -16.13 -29.72 -46.33
CA ILE A 148 -15.87 -30.36 -47.62
C ILE A 148 -17.08 -31.14 -48.11
N SER A 149 -17.30 -31.16 -49.43
CA SER A 149 -18.28 -32.06 -50.05
C SER A 149 -17.87 -32.50 -51.46
N ALA A 150 -18.13 -33.77 -51.76
CA ALA A 150 -18.10 -34.31 -53.12
C ALA A 150 -19.50 -34.38 -53.78
N SER A 151 -20.56 -34.02 -53.06
CA SER A 151 -21.89 -33.85 -53.67
C SER A 151 -21.86 -32.71 -54.70
N LYS A 152 -22.71 -32.83 -55.73
CA LYS A 152 -23.01 -31.71 -56.64
C LYS A 152 -24.26 -31.01 -56.11
N PHE A 153 -24.26 -29.68 -56.10
CA PHE A 153 -25.38 -28.86 -55.63
C PHE A 153 -25.72 -27.82 -56.69
N ASP A 154 -27.00 -27.50 -56.84
CA ASP A 154 -27.47 -26.57 -57.88
C ASP A 154 -26.94 -25.14 -57.67
N ASN A 155 -26.83 -24.71 -56.41
CA ASN A 155 -26.40 -23.37 -56.02
C ASN A 155 -25.32 -23.41 -54.91
N PRO A 156 -24.06 -23.77 -55.22
CA PRO A 156 -23.01 -23.92 -54.20
C PRO A 156 -22.72 -22.62 -53.43
N LYS A 157 -22.89 -21.44 -54.05
CA LYS A 157 -22.74 -20.15 -53.36
C LYS A 157 -23.76 -19.97 -52.21
N ILE A 158 -25.02 -20.36 -52.42
CA ILE A 158 -26.09 -20.22 -51.42
C ILE A 158 -25.82 -21.16 -50.24
N LEU A 159 -25.53 -22.44 -50.53
CA LEU A 159 -25.16 -23.43 -49.52
C LEU A 159 -23.95 -22.98 -48.69
N ALA A 160 -22.93 -22.39 -49.31
CA ALA A 160 -21.78 -21.85 -48.59
C ALA A 160 -22.15 -20.64 -47.69
N THR A 161 -23.07 -19.77 -48.12
CA THR A 161 -23.62 -18.68 -47.28
C THR A 161 -24.36 -19.23 -46.05
N GLU A 162 -25.18 -20.27 -46.21
CA GLU A 162 -25.93 -20.89 -45.10
C GLU A 162 -25.00 -21.59 -44.10
N ILE A 163 -23.99 -22.32 -44.59
CA ILE A 163 -22.95 -22.96 -43.77
C ILE A 163 -22.17 -21.90 -42.97
N ILE A 164 -21.76 -20.79 -43.61
CA ILE A 164 -21.06 -19.69 -42.93
C ILE A 164 -21.95 -18.99 -41.90
N LYS A 165 -23.24 -18.79 -42.20
CA LYS A 165 -24.20 -18.23 -41.24
C LYS A 165 -24.32 -19.13 -40.01
N LYS A 166 -24.47 -20.45 -40.19
CA LYS A 166 -24.54 -21.40 -39.08
C LYS A 166 -23.21 -21.49 -38.30
N LEU A 167 -22.06 -21.31 -38.96
CA LEU A 167 -20.76 -21.18 -38.28
C LEU A 167 -20.70 -19.92 -37.39
N TRP A 168 -21.21 -18.78 -37.87
CA TRP A 168 -21.32 -17.55 -37.09
C TRP A 168 -22.22 -17.72 -35.85
N GLU A 169 -23.36 -18.41 -35.98
CA GLU A 169 -24.26 -18.79 -34.88
C GLU A 169 -23.65 -19.74 -33.83
N VAL A 170 -22.47 -20.34 -34.11
CA VAL A 170 -21.68 -21.12 -33.15
C VAL A 170 -20.35 -20.45 -32.78
N HIS A 171 -20.21 -19.16 -33.10
CA HIS A 171 -19.04 -18.29 -32.88
C HIS A 171 -17.77 -18.66 -33.67
N ALA A 172 -17.90 -19.52 -34.69
CA ALA A 172 -16.80 -20.03 -35.50
C ALA A 172 -16.42 -19.07 -36.67
N LEU A 173 -15.52 -18.13 -36.39
CA LEU A 173 -15.08 -17.11 -37.35
C LEU A 173 -14.25 -17.68 -38.53
N ASN A 174 -13.37 -18.65 -38.24
CA ASN A 174 -12.36 -19.17 -39.16
C ASN A 174 -12.90 -20.31 -40.03
N GLY A 175 -14.07 -20.11 -40.66
CA GLY A 175 -14.67 -21.05 -41.61
C GLY A 175 -14.25 -20.84 -43.07
N VAL A 176 -13.99 -21.94 -43.77
CA VAL A 176 -13.85 -22.04 -45.23
C VAL A 176 -14.70 -23.22 -45.71
N VAL A 177 -15.46 -23.02 -46.80
CA VAL A 177 -16.33 -24.04 -47.40
C VAL A 177 -15.81 -24.39 -48.79
N LEU A 178 -15.46 -25.66 -49.01
CA LEU A 178 -14.92 -26.19 -50.26
C LEU A 178 -15.97 -27.06 -50.95
N LEU A 179 -16.61 -26.52 -52.00
CA LEU A 179 -17.69 -27.16 -52.74
C LEU A 179 -17.32 -27.37 -54.21
N LEU A 180 -17.91 -28.38 -54.84
CA LEU A 180 -17.76 -28.62 -56.28
C LEU A 180 -18.38 -27.46 -57.09
N ASP A 181 -17.77 -27.12 -58.22
CA ASP A 181 -18.39 -26.25 -59.22
C ASP A 181 -19.59 -26.93 -59.92
N HIS A 182 -20.53 -26.13 -60.40
CA HIS A 182 -21.70 -26.64 -61.12
C HIS A 182 -21.34 -27.11 -62.56
N SER A 183 -20.35 -26.50 -63.21
CA SER A 183 -19.98 -26.77 -64.60
C SER A 183 -18.84 -27.79 -64.76
N ASN A 184 -17.91 -27.86 -63.80
CA ASN A 184 -16.73 -28.73 -63.88
C ASN A 184 -16.60 -29.65 -62.66
N ASP A 185 -16.86 -30.94 -62.87
CA ASP A 185 -16.88 -31.98 -61.83
C ASP A 185 -15.49 -32.41 -61.28
N THR A 186 -14.43 -31.67 -61.60
CA THR A 186 -13.10 -31.79 -60.95
C THR A 186 -12.65 -30.51 -60.24
N LEU A 187 -13.39 -29.41 -60.39
CA LEU A 187 -13.06 -28.08 -59.87
C LEU A 187 -13.81 -27.82 -58.55
N PHE A 188 -13.06 -27.40 -57.53
CA PHE A 188 -13.61 -27.06 -56.21
C PHE A 188 -13.38 -25.59 -55.89
N HIS A 189 -14.40 -24.93 -55.35
CA HIS A 189 -14.43 -23.51 -55.01
C HIS A 189 -14.35 -23.31 -53.50
N ALA A 190 -13.37 -22.53 -53.03
CA ALA A 190 -13.14 -22.22 -51.63
C ALA A 190 -13.79 -20.87 -51.26
N TYR A 191 -14.91 -20.93 -50.55
CA TYR A 191 -15.68 -19.77 -50.12
C TYR A 191 -15.38 -19.36 -48.68
N THR A 192 -15.32 -18.05 -48.41
CA THR A 192 -15.25 -17.49 -47.04
C THR A 192 -15.98 -16.14 -46.96
N TRP A 193 -16.03 -15.54 -45.77
CA TRP A 193 -16.75 -14.29 -45.50
C TRP A 193 -16.03 -13.44 -44.45
N PHE A 194 -16.18 -12.11 -44.56
CA PHE A 194 -15.57 -11.10 -43.72
C PHE A 194 -16.66 -10.28 -42.99
N PRO A 195 -16.96 -10.56 -41.71
CA PRO A 195 -18.11 -9.97 -41.00
C PRO A 195 -18.02 -8.45 -40.80
N TYR A 196 -16.82 -7.88 -40.78
CA TYR A 196 -16.58 -6.47 -40.44
C TYR A 196 -16.20 -5.59 -41.64
N GLU A 197 -16.14 -6.16 -42.84
CA GLU A 197 -15.83 -5.42 -44.06
C GLU A 197 -16.99 -4.50 -44.46
N GLU A 198 -16.68 -3.36 -45.10
CA GLU A 198 -17.63 -2.30 -45.49
C GLU A 198 -18.56 -1.74 -44.38
N GLY A 199 -18.37 -2.12 -43.11
CA GLY A 199 -19.28 -1.75 -42.02
C GLY A 199 -20.49 -2.69 -41.84
N ASN A 200 -20.42 -3.91 -42.37
CA ASN A 200 -21.43 -4.98 -42.25
C ASN A 200 -21.76 -5.34 -40.78
N CYS A 201 -20.74 -5.41 -39.92
CA CYS A 201 -20.85 -5.76 -38.51
C CYS A 201 -21.47 -7.15 -38.21
N GLY A 202 -21.44 -8.07 -39.17
CA GLY A 202 -21.90 -9.46 -39.02
C GLY A 202 -23.41 -9.65 -39.21
N THR A 203 -24.02 -8.89 -40.14
CA THR A 203 -25.48 -8.89 -40.40
C THR A 203 -25.84 -9.30 -41.84
N ASP A 204 -25.00 -8.97 -42.82
CA ASP A 204 -25.13 -9.29 -44.24
C ASP A 204 -24.22 -10.48 -44.60
N PHE A 205 -24.83 -11.58 -45.08
CA PHE A 205 -24.13 -12.82 -45.46
C PHE A 205 -24.11 -13.06 -47.00
N ASP A 206 -24.67 -12.14 -47.79
CA ASP A 206 -24.76 -12.28 -49.26
C ASP A 206 -23.41 -11.95 -49.93
N LYS A 207 -22.60 -11.15 -49.23
CA LYS A 207 -21.20 -10.81 -49.55
C LYS A 207 -20.20 -11.93 -49.25
N ILE A 208 -20.55 -13.18 -49.57
CA ILE A 208 -19.61 -14.32 -49.52
C ILE A 208 -18.59 -14.22 -50.66
N VAL A 209 -17.31 -14.44 -50.33
CA VAL A 209 -16.14 -14.25 -51.19
C VAL A 209 -15.59 -15.59 -51.67
N LEU A 210 -15.39 -15.72 -52.99
CA LEU A 210 -14.65 -16.83 -53.59
C LEU A 210 -13.14 -16.53 -53.51
N MET A 211 -12.47 -17.14 -52.53
CA MET A 211 -11.05 -16.93 -52.25
C MET A 211 -10.17 -17.51 -53.35
N ASP A 212 -10.42 -18.76 -53.69
CA ASP A 212 -9.58 -19.59 -54.58
C ASP A 212 -10.44 -20.71 -55.19
N SER A 213 -9.95 -21.29 -56.28
CA SER A 213 -10.49 -22.50 -56.89
C SER A 213 -9.36 -23.52 -57.09
N CYS A 214 -9.61 -24.79 -56.81
CA CYS A 214 -8.58 -25.85 -56.83
C CYS A 214 -8.98 -27.06 -57.69
N THR A 215 -8.01 -27.62 -58.41
CA THR A 215 -8.10 -28.87 -59.18
C THR A 215 -6.84 -29.71 -58.96
N PHE A 216 -6.96 -30.99 -58.58
CA PHE A 216 -5.82 -31.91 -58.42
C PHE A 216 -4.66 -31.30 -57.60
N GLY A 217 -5.01 -30.77 -56.42
CA GLY A 217 -4.09 -30.05 -55.52
C GLY A 217 -3.64 -28.67 -56.01
N ARG A 218 -3.85 -28.30 -57.28
CA ARG A 218 -3.43 -27.01 -57.85
C ARG A 218 -4.47 -25.93 -57.60
N SER A 219 -4.12 -25.01 -56.71
CA SER A 219 -4.76 -23.71 -56.49
C SER A 219 -4.62 -22.81 -57.71
N THR A 220 -5.68 -22.05 -58.05
CA THR A 220 -5.70 -21.10 -59.17
C THR A 220 -5.30 -19.68 -58.76
N LYS A 221 -5.48 -19.33 -57.49
CA LYS A 221 -5.05 -18.06 -56.88
C LYS A 221 -4.22 -18.37 -55.64
N PHE A 222 -2.94 -18.00 -55.66
CA PHE A 222 -2.02 -18.22 -54.54
C PHE A 222 -2.33 -17.28 -53.35
N VAL A 223 -3.41 -17.57 -52.62
CA VAL A 223 -4.01 -16.74 -51.57
C VAL A 223 -4.21 -17.59 -50.32
N ASN A 224 -3.98 -17.01 -49.15
CA ASN A 224 -4.28 -17.67 -47.88
C ASN A 224 -5.81 -17.85 -47.71
N TRP A 225 -6.28 -19.09 -47.53
CA TRP A 225 -7.70 -19.39 -47.32
C TRP A 225 -8.20 -18.92 -45.93
N TYR A 226 -7.30 -18.75 -44.96
CA TYR A 226 -7.60 -18.27 -43.60
C TYR A 226 -6.88 -16.93 -43.29
N PRO A 227 -7.26 -15.83 -43.97
CA PRO A 227 -6.73 -14.50 -43.68
C PRO A 227 -7.30 -13.97 -42.34
N ASN A 228 -6.66 -12.95 -41.76
CA ASN A 228 -7.18 -12.31 -40.54
C ASN A 228 -8.50 -11.56 -40.85
N LYS A 229 -9.62 -12.09 -40.37
CA LYS A 229 -10.97 -11.51 -40.53
C LYS A 229 -11.31 -10.39 -39.53
N ILE A 230 -10.42 -10.07 -38.59
CA ILE A 230 -10.65 -9.09 -37.53
C ILE A 230 -9.81 -7.81 -37.81
N PRO A 231 -10.41 -6.76 -38.41
CA PRO A 231 -9.71 -5.51 -38.71
C PRO A 231 -9.32 -4.76 -37.43
N ASP A 232 -8.50 -3.71 -37.56
CA ASP A 232 -8.13 -2.83 -36.44
C ASP A 232 -9.08 -1.64 -36.26
N LYS A 233 -9.90 -1.35 -37.27
CA LYS A 233 -10.96 -0.33 -37.26
C LYS A 233 -12.25 -0.95 -37.76
N PHE A 234 -13.34 -0.72 -37.03
CA PHE A 234 -14.63 -1.39 -37.25
C PHE A 234 -15.73 -0.43 -37.74
N ASN A 235 -15.35 0.64 -38.44
CA ASN A 235 -16.26 1.52 -39.20
C ASN A 235 -17.57 1.95 -38.49
N LYS A 236 -17.50 2.19 -37.17
CA LYS A 236 -18.59 2.59 -36.26
C LYS A 236 -19.62 1.48 -35.93
N CYS A 237 -19.24 0.21 -36.03
CA CYS A 237 -20.08 -0.92 -35.61
C CYS A 237 -20.63 -0.74 -34.18
N PRO A 238 -21.90 -1.10 -33.93
CA PRO A 238 -22.48 -1.06 -32.60
C PRO A 238 -21.90 -2.16 -31.71
N ILE A 239 -21.70 -1.85 -30.44
CA ILE A 239 -21.46 -2.81 -29.35
C ILE A 239 -22.43 -2.45 -28.23
N ARG A 240 -23.15 -3.44 -27.69
CA ARG A 240 -24.13 -3.23 -26.63
C ARG A 240 -23.51 -3.45 -25.26
N VAL A 241 -23.58 -2.43 -24.39
CA VAL A 241 -23.00 -2.44 -23.05
C VAL A 241 -24.09 -2.27 -22.00
N ARG A 242 -24.36 -3.34 -21.25
CA ARG A 242 -25.30 -3.32 -20.12
C ARG A 242 -24.59 -2.79 -18.86
N MET A 243 -25.23 -1.90 -18.11
CA MET A 243 -24.62 -1.24 -16.95
C MET A 243 -25.51 -1.14 -15.71
N ILE A 244 -24.86 -0.84 -14.58
CA ILE A 244 -25.48 -0.58 -13.27
C ILE A 244 -24.91 0.74 -12.75
N LYS A 245 -25.76 1.63 -12.20
CA LYS A 245 -25.29 2.87 -11.55
C LYS A 245 -24.50 2.49 -10.30
N TRP A 246 -23.16 2.51 -10.41
CA TRP A 246 -22.25 2.10 -9.34
C TRP A 246 -21.01 3.00 -9.28
N PRO A 247 -21.10 4.16 -8.60
CA PRO A 247 -19.98 5.08 -8.47
C PRO A 247 -18.81 4.49 -7.65
N PRO A 248 -17.56 4.93 -7.87
CA PRO A 248 -17.10 5.82 -8.95
C PRO A 248 -16.92 5.10 -10.30
N TYR A 249 -17.17 3.79 -10.39
CA TYR A 249 -17.00 3.02 -11.63
C TYR A 249 -17.93 3.51 -12.76
N ILE A 250 -19.17 3.86 -12.43
CA ILE A 250 -20.20 4.39 -13.35
C ILE A 250 -21.01 5.45 -12.60
N ILE A 251 -21.00 6.70 -13.09
CA ILE A 251 -21.57 7.86 -12.39
C ILE A 251 -22.76 8.46 -13.17
N ASN A 252 -22.47 9.28 -14.19
CA ASN A 252 -23.45 10.11 -14.91
C ASN A 252 -23.49 9.74 -16.40
N VAL A 253 -24.07 8.57 -16.72
CA VAL A 253 -24.29 8.12 -18.09
C VAL A 253 -25.79 8.16 -18.41
N PRO A 254 -26.25 8.79 -19.51
CA PRO A 254 -27.65 8.69 -19.92
C PRO A 254 -27.98 7.32 -20.53
N ASN A 255 -29.16 6.77 -20.24
CA ASN A 255 -29.62 5.52 -20.83
C ASN A 255 -29.76 5.64 -22.37
N GLY A 256 -29.20 4.70 -23.12
CA GLY A 256 -29.17 4.74 -24.59
C GLY A 256 -28.14 5.71 -25.20
N SER A 257 -27.32 6.38 -24.38
CA SER A 257 -26.18 7.17 -24.88
C SER A 257 -25.10 6.26 -25.47
N TRP A 258 -24.19 6.85 -26.27
CA TRP A 258 -23.02 6.15 -26.81
C TRP A 258 -21.73 6.94 -26.60
N SER A 259 -20.59 6.26 -26.76
CA SER A 259 -19.25 6.74 -26.39
C SER A 259 -18.92 8.17 -26.83
N ASN A 260 -19.32 8.60 -28.04
CA ASN A 260 -19.07 9.94 -28.58
C ASN A 260 -20.35 10.81 -28.72
N SER A 261 -21.41 10.51 -27.97
CA SER A 261 -22.73 11.16 -28.07
C SER A 261 -22.91 12.46 -27.29
N THR A 262 -21.92 12.84 -26.48
CA THR A 262 -22.01 13.99 -25.55
C THR A 262 -20.72 14.79 -25.57
N ASN A 263 -20.81 16.10 -25.77
CA ASN A 263 -19.68 17.05 -25.62
C ASN A 263 -19.23 17.25 -24.16
N LEU A 264 -19.50 16.29 -23.28
CA LEU A 264 -19.11 16.32 -21.88
C LEU A 264 -17.63 15.91 -21.79
N HIS A 265 -16.76 16.90 -21.53
CA HIS A 265 -15.41 16.68 -20.99
C HIS A 265 -15.43 16.21 -19.52
N ILE A 266 -16.56 15.66 -19.06
CA ILE A 266 -16.85 15.30 -17.66
C ILE A 266 -16.58 13.81 -17.47
N ASN A 267 -15.85 13.49 -16.41
CA ASN A 267 -15.46 12.14 -16.03
C ASN A 267 -16.70 11.26 -15.74
N ARG A 268 -16.98 10.26 -16.58
CA ARG A 268 -18.24 9.47 -16.52
C ARG A 268 -18.19 8.29 -15.56
N GLY A 269 -16.99 7.92 -15.12
CA GLY A 269 -16.70 6.79 -14.24
C GLY A 269 -15.62 5.89 -14.83
N ILE A 270 -14.90 5.16 -13.96
CA ILE A 270 -13.68 4.41 -14.31
C ILE A 270 -13.91 3.41 -15.46
N GLU A 271 -14.98 2.60 -15.40
CA GLU A 271 -15.26 1.59 -16.45
C GLU A 271 -15.77 2.24 -17.75
N VAL A 272 -16.46 3.37 -17.64
CA VAL A 272 -16.99 4.12 -18.79
C VAL A 272 -15.86 4.77 -19.57
N ASN A 273 -14.94 5.48 -18.89
CA ASN A 273 -13.77 6.10 -19.51
C ASN A 273 -12.88 5.05 -20.22
N MET A 274 -12.73 3.87 -19.61
CA MET A 274 -11.97 2.75 -20.18
C MET A 274 -12.61 2.26 -21.50
N LEU A 275 -13.92 2.01 -21.49
CA LEU A 275 -14.66 1.59 -22.68
C LEU A 275 -14.72 2.69 -23.76
N ASP A 276 -14.85 3.95 -23.38
CA ASP A 276 -14.82 5.09 -24.32
C ASP A 276 -13.45 5.21 -25.03
N MET A 277 -12.36 5.02 -24.29
CA MET A 277 -11.00 5.00 -24.84
C MET A 277 -10.82 3.84 -25.84
N ILE A 278 -11.29 2.65 -25.49
CA ILE A 278 -11.29 1.46 -26.37
C ILE A 278 -12.16 1.70 -27.60
N ALA A 279 -13.33 2.32 -27.44
CA ALA A 279 -14.25 2.64 -28.52
C ALA A 279 -13.64 3.62 -29.53
N LYS A 280 -12.90 4.62 -29.03
CA LYS A 280 -12.15 5.58 -29.85
C LYS A 280 -10.98 4.94 -30.61
N ILE A 281 -10.30 3.95 -30.01
CA ILE A 281 -9.19 3.23 -30.65
C ILE A 281 -9.69 2.33 -31.78
N PHE A 282 -10.72 1.51 -31.54
CA PHE A 282 -11.27 0.58 -32.54
C PHE A 282 -12.27 1.21 -33.53
N ASN A 283 -12.63 2.49 -33.35
CA ASN A 283 -13.67 3.17 -34.13
C ASN A 283 -15.01 2.39 -34.08
N VAL A 284 -15.49 2.08 -32.88
CA VAL A 284 -16.77 1.41 -32.60
C VAL A 284 -17.71 2.32 -31.81
N ARG A 285 -19.02 2.04 -31.87
CA ARG A 285 -20.06 2.72 -31.09
C ARG A 285 -20.53 1.83 -29.95
N MET A 286 -19.95 2.02 -28.77
CA MET A 286 -20.46 1.40 -27.55
C MET A 286 -21.71 2.16 -27.09
N TYR A 287 -22.85 1.46 -27.00
CA TYR A 287 -24.14 1.97 -26.52
C TYR A 287 -24.40 1.48 -25.10
N TYR A 288 -24.77 2.40 -24.21
CA TYR A 288 -24.86 2.18 -22.77
C TYR A 288 -26.32 2.06 -22.29
N TYR A 289 -26.69 0.90 -21.75
CA TYR A 289 -28.06 0.60 -21.30
C TYR A 289 -28.11 0.19 -19.82
N TYR A 290 -29.05 0.74 -19.06
CA TYR A 290 -29.32 0.28 -17.68
C TYR A 290 -30.26 -0.95 -17.65
N SER A 291 -30.36 -1.58 -16.47
CA SER A 291 -31.51 -2.42 -16.10
C SER A 291 -32.60 -1.54 -15.47
N ALA A 292 -33.87 -1.87 -15.72
CA ALA A 292 -35.02 -1.21 -15.08
C ALA A 292 -35.07 -1.45 -13.55
N VAL A 293 -34.46 -2.55 -13.07
CA VAL A 293 -34.28 -2.84 -11.65
C VAL A 293 -32.90 -2.32 -11.20
N PRO A 294 -32.81 -1.48 -10.15
CA PRO A 294 -31.52 -1.02 -9.61
C PRO A 294 -30.74 -2.16 -8.95
N LEU A 295 -29.41 -2.02 -8.86
CA LEU A 295 -28.50 -2.97 -8.19
C LEU A 295 -28.61 -4.44 -8.69
N ASN A 296 -29.02 -4.64 -9.95
CA ASN A 296 -29.40 -5.94 -10.52
C ASN A 296 -28.24 -6.66 -11.25
N TRP A 297 -27.12 -6.91 -10.55
CA TRP A 297 -25.93 -7.58 -11.14
C TRP A 297 -26.25 -8.90 -11.82
N GLY A 298 -27.10 -9.71 -11.19
CA GLY A 298 -27.36 -11.08 -11.60
C GLY A 298 -26.54 -12.10 -10.83
N ASP A 299 -27.24 -13.16 -10.41
CA ASP A 299 -26.68 -14.35 -9.76
C ASP A 299 -26.82 -15.57 -10.66
N ILE A 300 -25.90 -16.51 -10.48
CA ILE A 300 -25.83 -17.80 -11.17
C ILE A 300 -26.07 -18.86 -10.09
N TYR A 301 -27.16 -19.61 -10.21
CA TYR A 301 -27.58 -20.59 -9.21
C TYR A 301 -27.04 -22.01 -9.52
N PRO A 302 -26.86 -22.89 -8.53
CA PRO A 302 -26.38 -24.26 -8.74
C PRO A 302 -27.27 -25.13 -9.65
N ASN A 303 -28.54 -24.76 -9.83
CA ASN A 303 -29.46 -25.39 -10.78
C ASN A 303 -29.27 -24.92 -12.24
N GLY A 304 -28.24 -24.12 -12.53
CA GLY A 304 -27.96 -23.57 -13.85
C GLY A 304 -28.75 -22.31 -14.21
N SER A 305 -29.69 -21.85 -13.38
CA SER A 305 -30.46 -20.63 -13.68
C SER A 305 -29.64 -19.35 -13.49
N ILE A 306 -29.76 -18.43 -14.45
CA ILE A 306 -29.06 -17.14 -14.48
C ILE A 306 -30.10 -16.02 -14.41
N THR A 307 -29.77 -14.96 -13.67
CA THR A 307 -30.69 -13.84 -13.37
C THR A 307 -30.03 -12.48 -13.62
N GLY A 308 -30.84 -11.41 -13.63
CA GLY A 308 -30.37 -10.02 -13.72
C GLY A 308 -29.57 -9.70 -14.98
N ASN A 309 -28.67 -8.73 -14.90
CA ASN A 309 -27.83 -8.31 -16.03
C ASN A 309 -26.98 -9.45 -16.63
N LEU A 310 -26.58 -10.45 -15.84
CA LEU A 310 -25.89 -11.65 -16.38
C LEU A 310 -26.76 -12.47 -17.33
N LYS A 311 -28.09 -12.40 -17.23
CA LYS A 311 -28.98 -13.11 -18.16
C LYS A 311 -28.90 -12.48 -19.56
N HIS A 312 -28.98 -11.15 -19.68
CA HIS A 312 -28.84 -10.45 -20.97
C HIS A 312 -27.48 -10.72 -21.66
N LEU A 313 -26.42 -10.96 -20.87
CA LEU A 313 -25.09 -11.34 -21.35
C LEU A 313 -24.98 -12.83 -21.76
N TYR A 314 -25.87 -13.68 -21.24
CA TYR A 314 -25.92 -15.12 -21.53
C TYR A 314 -26.84 -15.45 -22.71
N ASP A 315 -27.98 -14.77 -22.78
CA ASP A 315 -28.94 -14.82 -23.90
C ASP A 315 -28.43 -14.02 -25.12
N GLU A 316 -27.20 -13.51 -25.06
CA GLU A 316 -26.49 -12.75 -26.09
C GLU A 316 -27.19 -11.45 -26.56
N GLU A 317 -28.12 -10.91 -25.77
CA GLU A 317 -28.75 -9.62 -26.05
C GLU A 317 -27.76 -8.45 -25.99
N ASP A 318 -26.76 -8.49 -25.11
CA ASP A 318 -25.71 -7.48 -24.97
C ASP A 318 -24.31 -8.12 -25.01
N ASP A 319 -23.31 -7.39 -25.52
CA ASP A 319 -21.95 -7.91 -25.71
C ASP A 319 -21.08 -7.83 -24.45
N ILE A 320 -21.27 -6.78 -23.64
CA ILE A 320 -20.43 -6.42 -22.49
C ILE A 320 -21.33 -6.02 -21.32
N THR A 321 -20.93 -6.31 -20.08
CA THR A 321 -21.53 -5.68 -18.90
C THR A 321 -20.51 -5.12 -17.90
N ILE A 322 -20.85 -3.96 -17.34
CA ILE A 322 -20.04 -3.17 -16.39
C ILE A 322 -20.86 -2.74 -15.17
N GLY A 323 -20.15 -2.38 -14.10
CA GLY A 323 -20.69 -2.06 -12.78
C GLY A 323 -19.88 -2.73 -11.66
N ALA A 324 -18.55 -2.76 -11.76
CA ALA A 324 -17.65 -3.43 -10.80
C ALA A 324 -17.98 -4.93 -10.58
N TYR A 325 -18.04 -5.71 -11.66
CA TYR A 325 -18.33 -7.15 -11.58
C TYR A 325 -17.19 -7.94 -10.91
N ALA A 326 -17.37 -8.29 -9.63
CA ALA A 326 -16.45 -9.15 -8.90
C ALA A 326 -16.37 -10.57 -9.52
N LYS A 327 -15.16 -10.97 -9.95
CA LYS A 327 -14.84 -12.23 -10.64
C LYS A 327 -15.13 -13.45 -9.75
N THR A 328 -15.65 -14.53 -10.34
CA THR A 328 -15.84 -15.84 -9.67
C THR A 328 -15.65 -16.97 -10.67
N MET A 329 -15.32 -18.17 -10.17
CA MET A 329 -15.09 -19.36 -11.02
C MET A 329 -16.29 -19.69 -11.93
N LEU A 330 -17.53 -19.57 -11.43
CA LEU A 330 -18.75 -19.78 -12.22
C LEU A 330 -18.93 -18.71 -13.31
N ARG A 331 -18.57 -17.44 -13.02
CA ARG A 331 -18.64 -16.35 -14.01
C ARG A 331 -17.60 -16.55 -15.12
N SER A 332 -16.34 -16.85 -14.78
CA SER A 332 -15.27 -17.11 -15.75
C SER A 332 -15.43 -18.41 -16.56
N PHE A 333 -16.36 -19.30 -16.19
CA PHE A 333 -16.71 -20.48 -16.99
C PHE A 333 -17.78 -20.18 -18.05
N LEU A 334 -18.73 -19.29 -17.71
CA LEU A 334 -19.88 -18.95 -18.55
C LEU A 334 -19.64 -17.72 -19.44
N PHE A 335 -18.79 -16.80 -19.00
CA PHE A 335 -18.49 -15.52 -19.66
C PHE A 335 -16.99 -15.34 -19.88
N LEU A 336 -16.63 -14.49 -20.83
CA LEU A 336 -15.27 -13.99 -20.97
C LEU A 336 -15.06 -12.85 -19.96
N ASP A 337 -13.89 -12.76 -19.31
CA ASP A 337 -13.66 -11.77 -18.27
C ASP A 337 -12.24 -11.19 -18.28
N THR A 338 -12.14 -9.85 -18.24
CA THR A 338 -10.87 -9.13 -18.14
C THR A 338 -10.80 -8.41 -16.79
N PHE A 339 -9.90 -8.85 -15.93
CA PHE A 339 -9.57 -8.22 -14.65
C PHE A 339 -8.85 -6.88 -14.84
N TYR A 340 -9.13 -5.90 -13.97
CA TYR A 340 -8.46 -4.58 -14.00
C TYR A 340 -8.18 -3.93 -12.64
N HIS A 341 -8.84 -4.32 -11.54
CA HIS A 341 -8.69 -3.67 -10.22
C HIS A 341 -9.10 -4.61 -9.06
N TYR A 342 -8.53 -4.39 -7.87
CA TYR A 342 -8.93 -5.07 -6.61
C TYR A 342 -9.64 -4.09 -5.69
N ASP A 343 -10.82 -4.47 -5.19
CA ASP A 343 -11.58 -3.70 -4.18
C ASP A 343 -11.78 -4.57 -2.92
N SER A 344 -12.13 -3.95 -1.78
CA SER A 344 -12.28 -4.62 -0.49
C SER A 344 -13.55 -4.21 0.23
N LEU A 345 -14.26 -5.17 0.83
CA LEU A 345 -15.44 -4.88 1.65
C LEU A 345 -15.02 -4.42 3.05
N HIS A 346 -15.71 -3.39 3.56
CA HIS A 346 -15.59 -2.85 4.91
C HIS A 346 -16.97 -2.70 5.56
N TRP A 347 -17.01 -2.78 6.89
CA TRP A 347 -18.19 -2.48 7.67
C TRP A 347 -18.25 -0.98 8.00
N CYS A 348 -19.40 -0.37 7.74
CA CYS A 348 -19.71 1.01 8.06
C CYS A 348 -20.90 1.06 9.04
N VAL A 349 -20.77 1.89 10.07
CA VAL A 349 -21.69 2.06 11.19
C VAL A 349 -22.00 3.56 11.38
N PRO A 350 -23.04 3.93 12.13
CA PRO A 350 -23.28 5.33 12.45
C PRO A 350 -22.10 5.88 13.26
N HIS A 351 -21.57 7.05 12.90
CA HIS A 351 -20.53 7.70 13.71
C HIS A 351 -21.12 7.98 15.10
N SER A 352 -20.52 7.36 16.12
CA SER A 352 -21.01 7.40 17.50
C SER A 352 -19.81 7.36 18.44
N PRO A 353 -18.93 8.38 18.39
CA PRO A 353 -17.87 8.53 19.37
C PRO A 353 -18.46 8.50 20.78
N GLN A 354 -17.73 7.88 21.71
CA GLN A 354 -18.17 7.78 23.09
C GLN A 354 -17.88 9.11 23.81
N HIS A 355 -18.81 10.07 23.69
CA HIS A 355 -18.82 11.34 24.42
C HIS A 355 -18.99 11.10 25.93
N SER A 356 -17.94 10.60 26.57
CA SER A 356 -17.88 10.43 28.01
C SER A 356 -16.51 10.85 28.51
N LYS A 357 -16.23 12.16 28.45
CA LYS A 357 -15.04 12.80 29.07
C LYS A 357 -14.90 12.44 30.55
N LEU A 358 -15.99 12.01 31.18
CA LEU A 358 -16.06 11.54 32.58
C LEU A 358 -16.71 10.15 32.77
N GLY A 359 -16.58 9.26 31.77
CA GLY A 359 -17.36 8.00 31.64
C GLY A 359 -17.27 6.98 32.79
N SER A 360 -16.39 7.17 33.77
CA SER A 360 -16.56 6.69 35.15
C SER A 360 -15.58 7.45 36.05
N VAL A 361 -16.05 8.15 37.08
CA VAL A 361 -15.16 8.72 38.13
C VAL A 361 -14.38 7.60 38.85
N SER A 362 -14.99 6.42 39.00
CA SER A 362 -14.36 5.17 39.46
C SER A 362 -13.39 4.51 38.47
N LYS A 363 -13.07 5.14 37.34
CA LYS A 363 -11.92 4.79 36.48
C LYS A 363 -10.77 5.79 36.57
N ILE A 364 -10.98 6.97 37.17
CA ILE A 364 -9.92 7.97 37.39
C ILE A 364 -8.98 7.51 38.51
N MET A 365 -9.56 6.88 39.54
CA MET A 365 -8.85 6.21 40.62
C MET A 365 -9.46 4.83 40.82
N ASP A 366 -8.63 3.79 40.96
CA ASP A 366 -9.10 2.39 41.01
C ASP A 366 -9.99 2.11 42.24
N ASN A 367 -10.90 1.16 42.08
CA ASN A 367 -11.83 0.73 43.13
C ASN A 367 -11.08 0.27 44.41
N GLY A 368 -9.88 -0.31 44.28
CA GLY A 368 -9.05 -0.68 45.43
C GLY A 368 -8.60 0.51 46.30
N ALA A 369 -8.40 1.69 45.71
CA ALA A 369 -8.03 2.87 46.48
C ALA A 369 -9.22 3.39 47.32
N PHE A 370 -10.44 3.33 46.77
CA PHE A 370 -11.65 3.71 47.51
C PHE A 370 -11.97 2.75 48.66
N THR A 371 -11.78 1.43 48.49
CA THR A 371 -12.01 0.46 49.58
C THR A 371 -10.97 0.59 50.69
N VAL A 372 -9.68 0.80 50.36
CA VAL A 372 -8.63 1.10 51.35
C VAL A 372 -8.91 2.41 52.07
N THR A 373 -9.34 3.46 51.36
CA THR A 373 -9.76 4.75 51.96
C THR A 373 -10.89 4.55 52.98
N LEU A 374 -11.94 3.80 52.61
CA LEU A 374 -13.08 3.54 53.47
C LEU A 374 -12.68 2.75 54.73
N PHE A 375 -11.81 1.75 54.58
CA PHE A 375 -11.30 0.94 55.68
C PHE A 375 -10.44 1.78 56.65
N LEU A 376 -9.48 2.55 56.13
CA LEU A 376 -8.64 3.44 56.95
C LEU A 376 -9.47 4.49 57.68
N TYR A 377 -10.44 5.08 57.01
CA TYR A 377 -11.40 6.01 57.62
C TYR A 377 -12.15 5.36 58.78
N PHE A 378 -12.80 4.20 58.57
CA PHE A 378 -13.55 3.51 59.62
C PHE A 378 -12.66 3.07 60.79
N PHE A 379 -11.46 2.54 60.50
CA PHE A 379 -10.48 2.19 61.52
C PHE A 379 -10.08 3.40 62.38
N LEU A 380 -9.75 4.53 61.75
CA LEU A 380 -9.36 5.76 62.45
C LEU A 380 -10.54 6.39 63.21
N THR A 381 -11.79 6.29 62.74
CA THR A 381 -12.96 6.76 63.52
C THR A 381 -13.22 5.90 64.74
N VAL A 382 -13.07 4.57 64.65
CA VAL A 382 -13.22 3.66 65.80
C VAL A 382 -12.10 3.88 66.82
N MET A 383 -10.84 3.98 66.40
CA MET A 383 -9.71 4.24 67.31
C MET A 383 -9.82 5.60 68.00
N MET A 384 -10.25 6.63 67.26
CA MET A 384 -10.57 7.95 67.82
C MET A 384 -11.73 7.89 68.81
N TRP A 385 -12.81 7.15 68.50
CA TRP A 385 -13.96 7.00 69.39
C TRP A 385 -13.59 6.28 70.70
N VAL A 386 -12.85 5.17 70.63
CA VAL A 386 -12.32 4.46 71.81
C VAL A 386 -11.41 5.39 72.62
N SER A 387 -10.53 6.16 71.97
CA SER A 387 -9.70 7.18 72.63
C SER A 387 -10.48 8.37 73.21
N SER A 388 -11.74 8.58 72.79
CA SER A 388 -12.58 9.68 73.29
C SER A 388 -13.38 9.32 74.55
N GLY A 389 -13.35 8.05 74.96
CA GLY A 389 -14.07 7.54 76.15
C GLY A 389 -13.59 8.10 77.49
N ASP A 390 -12.50 8.88 77.52
CA ASP A 390 -12.09 9.60 78.72
C ASP A 390 -13.05 10.75 79.07
N SER A 391 -13.29 10.90 80.36
CA SER A 391 -14.19 11.87 80.99
C SER A 391 -13.87 13.34 80.70
N THR A 392 -12.66 13.65 80.23
CA THR A 392 -12.17 15.01 79.97
C THR A 392 -12.53 15.54 78.57
N GLU A 393 -12.90 14.66 77.63
CA GLU A 393 -13.16 15.01 76.24
C GLU A 393 -14.54 15.65 76.03
N CYS A 394 -14.68 16.43 74.95
CA CYS A 394 -15.99 16.97 74.57
C CYS A 394 -16.95 15.84 74.16
N ARG A 395 -18.16 15.83 74.75
CA ARG A 395 -19.27 14.90 74.45
C ARG A 395 -19.62 14.74 72.96
N SER A 396 -19.24 15.71 72.14
CA SER A 396 -19.39 15.71 70.68
C SER A 396 -18.32 14.87 69.94
N TYR A 397 -17.37 14.24 70.63
CA TYR A 397 -16.50 13.17 70.12
C TYR A 397 -16.87 11.80 70.70
N GLN A 398 -17.25 11.75 71.98
CA GLN A 398 -17.79 10.55 72.66
C GLN A 398 -19.02 9.96 71.95
N ASN A 399 -19.85 10.78 71.30
CA ASN A 399 -20.90 10.31 70.40
C ASN A 399 -20.28 9.84 69.06
N PHE A 400 -20.24 8.52 68.82
CA PHE A 400 -19.66 7.90 67.61
C PHE A 400 -20.11 8.57 66.30
N THR A 401 -21.40 8.88 66.14
CA THR A 401 -21.94 9.54 64.93
C THR A 401 -21.37 10.95 64.71
N ASN A 402 -21.30 11.77 65.77
CA ASN A 402 -20.70 13.11 65.69
C ASN A 402 -19.18 13.04 65.45
N GLY A 403 -18.51 12.06 66.06
CA GLY A 403 -17.11 11.76 65.79
C GLY A 403 -16.86 11.36 64.33
N MET A 404 -17.69 10.46 63.80
CA MET A 404 -17.69 10.00 62.42
C MET A 404 -17.85 11.17 61.44
N PHE A 405 -18.88 12.03 61.61
CA PHE A 405 -19.06 13.19 60.74
C PHE A 405 -17.88 14.16 60.75
N LYS A 406 -17.27 14.43 61.92
CA LYS A 406 -16.09 15.32 62.01
C LYS A 406 -14.87 14.73 61.33
N MET A 407 -14.63 13.43 61.50
CA MET A 407 -13.56 12.73 60.81
C MET A 407 -13.82 12.70 59.29
N PHE A 408 -15.09 12.62 58.85
CA PHE A 408 -15.46 12.74 57.44
C PHE A 408 -15.19 14.15 56.90
N SER A 409 -15.47 15.21 57.66
CA SER A 409 -15.05 16.58 57.31
C SER A 409 -13.53 16.67 57.12
N VAL A 410 -12.74 16.10 58.04
CA VAL A 410 -11.27 16.04 57.90
C VAL A 410 -10.85 15.24 56.66
N LEU A 411 -11.53 14.13 56.34
CA LEU A 411 -11.28 13.34 55.13
C LEU A 411 -11.59 14.11 53.83
N LEU A 412 -12.53 15.06 53.87
CA LEU A 412 -12.83 15.98 52.77
C LEU A 412 -11.98 17.27 52.78
N GLY A 413 -11.02 17.41 53.71
CA GLY A 413 -10.19 18.61 53.86
C GLY A 413 -10.91 19.82 54.47
N LEU A 414 -12.09 19.61 55.08
CA LEU A 414 -12.91 20.65 55.69
C LEU A 414 -12.55 20.89 57.17
N PRO A 415 -12.56 22.14 57.66
CA PRO A 415 -12.29 22.45 59.06
C PRO A 415 -13.40 21.93 59.99
N VAL A 416 -13.06 21.66 61.24
CA VAL A 416 -13.99 21.16 62.27
C VAL A 416 -14.14 22.19 63.38
N ASN A 417 -15.39 22.58 63.67
CA ASN A 417 -15.73 23.70 64.56
C ASN A 417 -15.50 23.44 66.06
N THR A 418 -15.20 22.20 66.46
CA THR A 418 -14.81 21.83 67.83
C THR A 418 -13.38 21.35 67.84
N GLN A 419 -12.56 21.82 68.79
CA GLN A 419 -11.21 21.27 68.97
C GLN A 419 -11.24 20.10 69.97
N PRO A 420 -10.57 18.96 69.69
CA PRO A 420 -10.43 17.87 70.65
C PRO A 420 -9.48 18.25 71.79
N ARG A 421 -9.79 17.73 72.99
CA ARG A 421 -9.11 18.06 74.24
C ARG A 421 -8.01 17.07 74.62
N THR A 422 -8.26 15.79 74.36
CA THR A 422 -7.34 14.67 74.65
C THR A 422 -6.33 14.49 73.51
N ASP A 423 -5.12 14.06 73.86
CA ASP A 423 -4.02 13.95 72.88
C ASP A 423 -4.14 12.72 71.98
N GLY A 424 -4.83 11.66 72.41
CA GLY A 424 -5.14 10.51 71.56
C GLY A 424 -6.13 10.85 70.42
N VAL A 425 -7.21 11.59 70.72
CA VAL A 425 -8.14 12.09 69.70
C VAL A 425 -7.44 13.05 68.73
N ARG A 426 -6.54 13.93 69.24
CA ARG A 426 -5.69 14.80 68.39
C ARG A 426 -4.79 13.99 67.46
N PHE A 427 -4.15 12.93 67.94
CA PHE A 427 -3.24 12.09 67.17
C PHE A 427 -3.95 11.43 65.98
N PHE A 428 -5.08 10.75 66.21
CA PHE A 428 -5.84 10.13 65.11
C PHE A 428 -6.44 11.15 64.14
N MET A 429 -6.88 12.31 64.64
CA MET A 429 -7.39 13.40 63.79
C MET A 429 -6.27 14.03 62.92
N ALA A 430 -5.06 14.16 63.46
CA ALA A 430 -3.89 14.65 62.70
C ALA A 430 -3.43 13.65 61.62
N ILE A 431 -3.42 12.35 61.93
CA ILE A 431 -3.13 11.30 60.94
C ILE A 431 -4.14 11.36 59.78
N LEU A 432 -5.44 11.45 60.08
CA LEU A 432 -6.46 11.53 59.05
C LEU A 432 -6.36 12.82 58.21
N MET A 433 -5.95 13.94 58.81
CA MET A 433 -5.73 15.22 58.13
C MET A 433 -4.52 15.20 57.18
N VAL A 434 -3.45 14.50 57.55
CA VAL A 434 -2.30 14.26 56.64
C VAL A 434 -2.70 13.33 55.50
N TYR A 435 -3.41 12.23 55.81
CA TYR A 435 -3.87 11.28 54.80
C TYR A 435 -4.84 11.93 53.79
N SER A 436 -5.79 12.75 54.25
CA SER A 436 -6.78 13.40 53.40
C SER A 436 -6.15 14.43 52.46
N PHE A 437 -5.13 15.16 52.91
CA PHE A 437 -4.37 16.06 52.05
C PHE A 437 -3.72 15.33 50.87
N TYR A 438 -3.10 14.18 51.11
CA TYR A 438 -2.54 13.34 50.03
C TYR A 438 -3.62 12.75 49.11
N LEU A 439 -4.74 12.28 49.67
CA LEU A 439 -5.84 11.72 48.89
C LEU A 439 -6.48 12.75 47.94
N VAL A 440 -6.78 13.95 48.45
CA VAL A 440 -7.41 15.03 47.68
C VAL A 440 -6.48 15.54 46.58
N THR A 441 -5.18 15.71 46.86
CA THR A 441 -4.21 16.17 45.86
C THR A 441 -3.96 15.12 44.76
N ALA A 442 -3.86 13.83 45.11
CA ALA A 442 -3.75 12.75 44.12
C ALA A 442 -4.99 12.62 43.22
N TYR A 443 -6.20 12.76 43.79
CA TYR A 443 -7.43 12.75 43.00
C TYR A 443 -7.52 13.93 42.02
N GLN A 444 -7.11 15.14 42.45
CA GLN A 444 -7.11 16.34 41.61
C GLN A 444 -6.18 16.23 40.40
N THR A 445 -4.97 15.67 40.55
CA THR A 445 -4.02 15.53 39.43
C THR A 445 -4.47 14.48 38.41
N LEU A 446 -5.03 13.35 38.87
CA LEU A 446 -5.60 12.33 37.99
C LEU A 446 -6.83 12.85 37.22
N LEU A 447 -7.70 13.62 37.88
CA LEU A 447 -8.84 14.27 37.23
C LEU A 447 -8.39 15.28 36.16
N ALA A 448 -7.38 16.10 36.43
CA ALA A 448 -6.84 17.05 35.45
C ALA A 448 -6.27 16.34 34.21
N SER A 449 -5.53 15.23 34.39
CA SER A 449 -5.00 14.42 33.29
C SER A 449 -6.11 13.76 32.45
N ALA A 450 -7.17 13.27 33.10
CA ALA A 450 -8.33 12.68 32.43
C ALA A 450 -9.14 13.70 31.60
N LEU A 451 -9.22 14.96 32.07
CA LEU A 451 -9.89 16.05 31.35
C LEU A 451 -9.08 16.58 30.17
N ALA A 452 -7.74 16.49 30.21
CA ALA A 452 -6.86 16.96 29.15
C ALA A 452 -6.86 16.04 27.91
N ASN A 453 -6.94 14.71 28.11
CA ASN A 453 -6.84 13.72 27.03
C ASN A 453 -8.21 13.15 26.63
N VAL A 454 -8.90 13.84 25.71
CA VAL A 454 -10.15 13.35 25.10
C VAL A 454 -9.84 12.21 24.12
N ASN A 455 -9.78 10.98 24.63
CA ASN A 455 -9.70 9.78 23.81
C ASN A 455 -11.03 9.57 23.06
N HIS A 456 -11.15 10.12 21.84
CA HIS A 456 -12.28 9.92 20.93
C HIS A 456 -12.39 8.44 20.53
N GLN A 457 -13.14 7.67 21.32
CA GLN A 457 -13.27 6.23 21.17
C GLN A 457 -14.63 5.86 20.58
N GLU A 458 -14.64 5.28 19.39
CA GLU A 458 -15.87 4.80 18.77
C GLU A 458 -16.58 3.74 19.62
N ARG A 459 -17.91 3.86 19.73
CA ARG A 459 -18.77 2.94 20.47
C ARG A 459 -18.86 1.54 19.84
N ILE A 460 -18.63 1.44 18.53
CA ILE A 460 -18.77 0.20 17.76
C ILE A 460 -17.54 0.06 16.85
N ARG A 461 -16.73 -0.99 17.03
CA ARG A 461 -15.44 -1.16 16.31
C ARG A 461 -15.24 -2.50 15.62
N ASN A 462 -16.14 -3.46 15.86
CA ASN A 462 -16.04 -4.83 15.37
C ASN A 462 -17.45 -5.40 15.13
N ILE A 463 -17.50 -6.60 14.55
CA ILE A 463 -18.76 -7.26 14.15
C ILE A 463 -19.52 -7.73 15.40
N GLU A 464 -18.80 -8.16 16.44
CA GLU A 464 -19.39 -8.53 17.72
C GLU A 464 -20.16 -7.36 18.37
N ASP A 465 -19.68 -6.12 18.24
CA ASP A 465 -20.35 -4.92 18.75
C ASP A 465 -21.56 -4.50 17.88
N ILE A 466 -21.53 -4.74 16.56
CA ILE A 466 -22.69 -4.60 15.68
C ILE A 466 -23.81 -5.55 16.13
N ILE A 467 -23.46 -6.81 16.44
CA ILE A 467 -24.39 -7.84 16.93
C ILE A 467 -24.91 -7.49 18.34
N ARG A 468 -24.04 -7.02 19.24
CA ARG A 468 -24.41 -6.61 20.63
C ARG A 468 -25.37 -5.41 20.68
N ASN A 469 -25.23 -4.44 19.77
CA ASN A 469 -26.13 -3.28 19.68
C ASN A 469 -27.36 -3.56 18.79
N ASP A 470 -27.57 -4.81 18.36
CA ASP A 470 -28.66 -5.31 17.51
C ASP A 470 -28.93 -4.47 16.25
N LEU A 471 -27.86 -3.98 15.60
CA LEU A 471 -27.98 -3.20 14.38
C LEU A 471 -28.47 -4.06 13.21
N LYS A 472 -29.37 -3.50 12.40
CA LYS A 472 -29.82 -4.12 11.15
C LYS A 472 -28.69 -4.10 10.14
N ILE A 473 -28.37 -5.24 9.54
CA ILE A 473 -27.26 -5.36 8.60
C ILE A 473 -27.81 -5.18 7.19
N TYR A 474 -27.33 -4.16 6.49
CA TYR A 474 -27.75 -3.81 5.13
C TYR A 474 -26.58 -4.01 4.15
N ALA A 475 -26.83 -4.64 3.02
CA ALA A 475 -25.78 -4.90 2.02
C ALA A 475 -26.35 -5.21 0.63
N ILE A 476 -25.46 -5.30 -0.35
CA ILE A 476 -25.77 -5.79 -1.69
C ILE A 476 -26.00 -7.31 -1.64
N LYS A 477 -27.05 -7.82 -2.28
CA LYS A 477 -27.39 -9.26 -2.32
C LYS A 477 -26.20 -10.16 -2.68
N THR A 478 -25.37 -9.72 -3.62
CA THR A 478 -24.19 -10.44 -4.11
C THR A 478 -23.09 -10.63 -3.04
N SER A 479 -23.08 -9.79 -1.98
CA SER A 479 -22.09 -9.86 -0.90
C SER A 479 -22.35 -10.99 0.11
N VAL A 480 -23.56 -11.59 0.13
CA VAL A 480 -23.91 -12.72 1.00
C VAL A 480 -22.89 -13.87 0.90
N ARG A 481 -22.37 -14.12 -0.31
CA ARG A 481 -21.43 -15.20 -0.63
C ARG A 481 -20.10 -15.16 0.14
N TYR A 482 -19.77 -14.03 0.77
CA TYR A 482 -18.56 -13.86 1.57
C TYR A 482 -18.74 -14.25 3.06
N PHE A 483 -19.95 -14.63 3.47
CA PHE A 483 -20.29 -15.01 4.84
C PHE A 483 -20.81 -16.46 4.93
N PRO A 484 -20.03 -17.49 4.52
CA PRO A 484 -20.47 -18.88 4.57
C PRO A 484 -20.70 -19.37 6.00
N THR A 485 -21.77 -20.16 6.20
CA THR A 485 -22.08 -20.83 7.48
C THR A 485 -21.35 -22.15 7.68
N ASP A 486 -20.81 -22.71 6.60
CA ASP A 486 -20.39 -24.12 6.53
C ASP A 486 -18.85 -24.26 6.50
N GLY A 487 -18.15 -23.25 7.03
CA GLY A 487 -16.69 -23.19 7.04
C GLY A 487 -16.05 -24.09 8.12
N SER A 488 -14.73 -24.25 8.05
CA SER A 488 -13.97 -25.05 9.03
C SER A 488 -13.80 -24.38 10.40
N ASN A 489 -14.22 -23.12 10.57
CA ASN A 489 -14.04 -22.34 11.80
C ASN A 489 -15.39 -22.06 12.46
N GLU A 490 -15.74 -22.88 13.45
CA GLU A 490 -17.03 -22.82 14.17
C GLU A 490 -17.35 -21.43 14.76
N LYS A 491 -16.34 -20.69 15.24
CA LYS A 491 -16.54 -19.32 15.74
C LYS A 491 -16.94 -18.37 14.60
N MET A 492 -16.30 -18.50 13.43
CA MET A 492 -16.65 -17.70 12.26
C MET A 492 -18.06 -18.06 11.75
N ASN A 493 -18.39 -19.35 11.71
CA ASN A 493 -19.72 -19.83 11.30
C ASN A 493 -20.83 -19.23 12.19
N LYS A 494 -20.63 -19.21 13.52
CA LYS A 494 -21.57 -18.59 14.48
C LYS A 494 -21.72 -17.08 14.28
N ILE A 495 -20.63 -16.36 13.96
CA ILE A 495 -20.68 -14.92 13.63
C ILE A 495 -21.41 -14.70 12.30
N ASN A 496 -21.07 -15.48 11.26
CA ASN A 496 -21.71 -15.40 9.94
C ASN A 496 -23.22 -15.69 10.02
N ALA A 497 -23.64 -16.71 10.78
CA ALA A 497 -25.05 -16.98 11.02
C ALA A 497 -25.76 -15.81 11.75
N ALA A 498 -25.12 -15.20 12.76
CA ALA A 498 -25.66 -14.04 13.47
C ALA A 498 -25.72 -12.75 12.61
N VAL A 499 -24.85 -12.64 11.60
CA VAL A 499 -24.85 -11.59 10.56
C VAL A 499 -25.98 -11.84 9.56
N LEU A 500 -26.10 -13.05 9.03
CA LEU A 500 -27.13 -13.44 8.05
C LEU A 500 -28.54 -13.34 8.63
N ALA A 501 -28.74 -13.68 9.90
CA ALA A 501 -30.00 -13.52 10.61
C ALA A 501 -30.48 -12.04 10.72
N ARG A 502 -29.56 -11.07 10.54
CA ARG A 502 -29.85 -9.62 10.56
C ARG A 502 -29.81 -8.97 9.17
N TRP A 503 -29.54 -9.76 8.13
CA TRP A 503 -29.24 -9.28 6.79
C TRP A 503 -30.48 -8.76 6.04
N LYS A 504 -30.33 -7.62 5.38
CA LYS A 504 -31.33 -6.99 4.51
C LYS A 504 -30.66 -6.51 3.23
N ASN A 505 -31.28 -6.81 2.10
CA ASN A 505 -30.78 -6.37 0.79
C ASN A 505 -31.17 -4.91 0.55
N CYS A 506 -30.22 -4.08 0.12
CA CYS A 506 -30.47 -2.71 -0.32
C CYS A 506 -31.26 -2.69 -1.63
N LYS A 507 -32.34 -1.89 -1.70
CA LYS A 507 -33.02 -1.58 -2.99
C LYS A 507 -32.24 -0.51 -3.75
N THR A 508 -31.86 0.56 -3.04
CA THR A 508 -30.88 1.56 -3.49
C THR A 508 -29.82 1.71 -2.40
N MET A 509 -28.60 2.13 -2.76
CA MET A 509 -27.57 2.36 -1.76
C MET A 509 -27.83 3.66 -0.98
N GLU A 510 -28.46 4.65 -1.62
CA GLU A 510 -28.85 5.93 -1.01
C GLU A 510 -29.82 5.72 0.17
N GLU A 511 -30.83 4.83 0.04
CA GLU A 511 -31.75 4.39 1.13
C GLU A 511 -30.99 3.69 2.28
N CYS A 512 -30.03 2.82 1.97
CA CYS A 512 -29.22 2.12 2.97
C CYS A 512 -28.29 3.05 3.75
N LEU A 513 -27.63 4.00 3.09
CA LEU A 513 -26.75 4.98 3.73
C LEU A 513 -27.55 5.97 4.59
N HIS A 514 -28.75 6.36 4.14
CA HIS A 514 -29.69 7.15 4.93
C HIS A 514 -30.06 6.47 6.26
N HIS A 515 -30.17 5.13 6.27
CA HIS A 515 -30.41 4.36 7.49
C HIS A 515 -29.22 4.35 8.47
N VAL A 516 -27.98 4.43 7.97
CA VAL A 516 -26.78 4.52 8.81
C VAL A 516 -26.61 5.93 9.36
N ALA A 517 -26.56 6.95 8.48
CA ALA A 517 -26.27 8.33 8.86
C ALA A 517 -27.37 8.96 9.75
N PHE A 518 -28.65 8.77 9.38
CA PHE A 518 -29.76 9.50 9.98
C PHE A 518 -30.64 8.65 10.89
N THR A 519 -31.02 7.42 10.51
CA THR A 519 -31.82 6.56 11.44
C THR A 519 -30.97 5.78 12.44
N ARG A 520 -29.63 5.83 12.31
CA ARG A 520 -28.60 5.36 13.26
C ARG A 520 -28.83 3.97 13.89
N ASN A 521 -29.53 3.09 13.17
CA ASN A 521 -29.97 1.76 13.64
C ASN A 521 -29.60 0.64 12.65
N ALA A 522 -28.63 0.93 11.77
CA ALA A 522 -28.16 0.07 10.70
C ALA A 522 -26.63 0.08 10.62
N ALA A 523 -26.06 -1.03 10.16
CA ALA A 523 -24.70 -1.12 9.67
C ALA A 523 -24.73 -1.54 8.20
N VAL A 524 -23.86 -0.99 7.35
CA VAL A 524 -23.78 -1.32 5.92
C VAL A 524 -22.42 -1.92 5.57
N CYS A 525 -22.41 -2.93 4.70
CA CYS A 525 -21.18 -3.48 4.13
C CYS A 525 -20.92 -2.86 2.74
N LEU A 526 -19.82 -2.10 2.60
CA LEU A 526 -19.48 -1.32 1.40
C LEU A 526 -18.10 -1.71 0.84
N PRO A 527 -17.89 -1.65 -0.48
CA PRO A 527 -16.54 -1.63 -1.06
C PRO A 527 -15.78 -0.35 -0.68
N LYS A 528 -14.46 -0.44 -0.58
CA LYS A 528 -13.56 0.64 -0.14
C LYS A 528 -13.64 1.84 -1.07
N LEU A 529 -13.55 1.62 -2.38
CA LEU A 529 -13.56 2.72 -3.35
C LEU A 529 -14.94 3.41 -3.42
N PHE A 530 -16.02 2.69 -3.13
CA PHE A 530 -17.35 3.28 -2.93
C PHE A 530 -17.38 4.13 -1.65
N MET A 531 -16.82 3.63 -0.54
CA MET A 531 -16.73 4.35 0.73
C MET A 531 -15.98 5.68 0.58
N GLU A 532 -14.79 5.67 -0.03
CA GLU A 532 -13.97 6.88 -0.24
C GLU A 532 -14.70 7.90 -1.14
N TYR A 533 -15.46 7.42 -2.14
CA TYR A 533 -16.31 8.27 -2.97
C TYR A 533 -17.50 8.91 -2.21
N ILE A 534 -18.04 8.28 -1.15
CA ILE A 534 -19.19 8.82 -0.38
C ILE A 534 -18.83 9.48 0.96
N GLY A 535 -17.64 9.25 1.53
CA GLY A 535 -17.31 9.69 2.90
C GLY A 535 -17.44 11.21 3.12
N ASN A 536 -17.32 11.98 2.05
CA ASN A 536 -17.56 13.41 2.02
C ASN A 536 -19.05 13.82 1.96
N SER A 537 -19.92 13.00 1.36
CA SER A 537 -21.35 13.32 1.18
C SER A 537 -22.18 13.21 2.46
N TYR A 538 -21.64 12.61 3.53
CA TYR A 538 -22.33 12.36 4.79
C TYR A 538 -21.56 12.97 5.97
N ARG A 539 -21.54 14.30 6.04
CA ARG A 539 -20.91 15.08 7.12
C ARG A 539 -21.90 16.05 7.81
N THR A 540 -21.57 16.49 9.02
CA THR A 540 -22.24 17.60 9.73
C THR A 540 -21.82 18.96 9.14
N GLN A 541 -22.45 20.06 9.58
CA GLN A 541 -21.99 21.42 9.26
C GLN A 541 -20.55 21.69 9.73
N ASN A 542 -20.13 21.07 10.84
CA ASN A 542 -18.78 21.16 11.39
C ASN A 542 -17.78 20.21 10.70
N SER A 543 -18.18 19.57 9.60
CA SER A 543 -17.41 18.57 8.84
C SER A 543 -17.15 17.22 9.52
N ASP A 544 -17.80 16.93 10.66
CA ASP A 544 -17.73 15.61 11.31
C ASP A 544 -18.38 14.54 10.41
N PRO A 545 -17.83 13.31 10.32
CA PRO A 545 -18.48 12.24 9.58
C PRO A 545 -19.78 11.79 10.26
N LEU A 546 -20.84 11.50 9.49
CA LEU A 546 -22.06 10.84 10.01
C LEU A 546 -21.96 9.31 9.98
N ILE A 547 -20.99 8.77 9.23
CA ILE A 547 -20.75 7.34 9.04
C ILE A 547 -19.28 7.06 9.36
N HIS A 548 -19.03 6.13 10.27
CA HIS A 548 -17.69 5.62 10.58
C HIS A 548 -17.52 4.22 9.98
N CYS A 549 -16.37 3.92 9.38
CA CYS A 549 -16.11 2.61 8.76
C CYS A 549 -14.84 1.98 9.34
N PHE A 550 -14.82 0.66 9.49
CA PHE A 550 -13.70 -0.04 10.12
C PHE A 550 -12.52 -0.17 9.15
N ASP A 551 -11.30 0.15 9.61
CA ASP A 551 -10.05 -0.03 8.85
C ASP A 551 -9.85 -1.48 8.39
N LYS A 552 -10.35 -2.44 9.17
CA LYS A 552 -10.19 -3.86 8.91
C LYS A 552 -11.10 -4.33 7.77
N THR A 553 -10.47 -4.61 6.63
CA THR A 553 -11.07 -5.31 5.48
C THR A 553 -11.76 -6.61 5.91
N VAL A 554 -12.98 -6.84 5.44
CA VAL A 554 -13.71 -8.11 5.57
C VAL A 554 -13.18 -9.13 4.55
N VAL A 555 -13.04 -8.71 3.30
CA VAL A 555 -12.53 -9.51 2.17
C VAL A 555 -12.05 -8.58 1.07
N SER A 556 -11.00 -8.95 0.35
CA SER A 556 -10.56 -8.30 -0.89
C SER A 556 -10.87 -9.19 -2.09
N TYR A 557 -11.34 -8.62 -3.21
CA TYR A 557 -11.74 -9.39 -4.38
C TYR A 557 -11.36 -8.71 -5.70
N PRO A 558 -11.01 -9.50 -6.74
CA PRO A 558 -10.75 -8.97 -8.08
C PRO A 558 -12.05 -8.56 -8.80
N ILE A 559 -12.00 -7.41 -9.46
CA ILE A 559 -13.05 -6.89 -10.34
C ILE A 559 -12.63 -7.08 -11.81
N SER A 560 -13.59 -7.49 -12.62
CA SER A 560 -13.42 -7.73 -14.06
C SER A 560 -14.59 -7.17 -14.87
N ILE A 561 -14.32 -6.64 -16.06
CA ILE A 561 -15.36 -6.43 -17.07
C ILE A 561 -15.75 -7.81 -17.63
N LEU A 562 -17.06 -8.08 -17.72
CA LEU A 562 -17.59 -9.34 -18.26
C LEU A 562 -18.10 -9.13 -19.69
N MET A 563 -17.90 -10.12 -20.55
CA MET A 563 -18.29 -10.09 -21.97
C MET A 563 -18.95 -11.41 -22.36
N ARG A 564 -19.87 -11.40 -23.32
CA ARG A 564 -20.56 -12.62 -23.79
C ARG A 564 -19.57 -13.61 -24.39
N LYS A 565 -19.86 -14.90 -24.23
CA LYS A 565 -18.99 -15.98 -24.70
C LYS A 565 -18.94 -15.97 -26.23
N GLY A 566 -17.74 -16.13 -26.81
CA GLY A 566 -17.54 -16.09 -28.26
C GLY A 566 -17.27 -14.71 -28.86
N LEU A 567 -17.40 -13.61 -28.11
CA LEU A 567 -17.16 -12.24 -28.60
C LEU A 567 -15.78 -12.09 -29.26
N HIS A 568 -15.74 -11.97 -30.59
CA HIS A 568 -14.49 -11.98 -31.37
C HIS A 568 -13.53 -10.83 -31.05
N LEU A 569 -14.05 -9.72 -30.51
CA LEU A 569 -13.27 -8.57 -30.08
C LEU A 569 -12.49 -8.82 -28.77
N TYR A 570 -12.81 -9.87 -28.01
CA TYR A 570 -12.31 -10.09 -26.66
C TYR A 570 -10.79 -9.97 -26.55
N GLU A 571 -10.00 -10.65 -27.37
CA GLU A 571 -8.53 -10.60 -27.23
C GLU A 571 -7.95 -9.20 -27.51
N LYS A 572 -8.51 -8.47 -28.48
CA LYS A 572 -8.09 -7.08 -28.75
C LYS A 572 -8.49 -6.15 -27.60
N ILE A 573 -9.71 -6.30 -27.04
CA ILE A 573 -10.19 -5.54 -25.88
C ILE A 573 -9.34 -5.86 -24.65
N ASN A 574 -9.13 -7.13 -24.34
CA ASN A 574 -8.34 -7.66 -23.22
C ASN A 574 -6.91 -7.10 -23.24
N CYS A 575 -6.24 -7.14 -24.40
CA CYS A 575 -4.92 -6.55 -24.58
C CYS A 575 -4.90 -5.02 -24.34
N LEU A 576 -5.91 -4.28 -24.80
CA LEU A 576 -6.02 -2.84 -24.53
C LEU A 576 -6.28 -2.53 -23.05
N ILE A 577 -7.18 -3.26 -22.37
CA ILE A 577 -7.45 -3.05 -20.94
C ILE A 577 -6.16 -3.27 -20.13
N ILE A 578 -5.41 -4.35 -20.40
CA ILE A 578 -4.12 -4.61 -19.76
C ILE A 578 -3.16 -3.42 -19.98
N ARG A 579 -3.04 -2.90 -21.20
CA ARG A 579 -2.22 -1.70 -21.48
C ARG A 579 -2.69 -0.45 -20.74
N ILE A 580 -4.00 -0.22 -20.64
CA ILE A 580 -4.59 0.93 -19.92
C ILE A 580 -4.29 0.83 -18.41
N VAL A 581 -4.38 -0.39 -17.83
CA VAL A 581 -4.02 -0.68 -16.43
C VAL A 581 -2.51 -0.47 -16.20
N SER A 582 -1.65 -1.07 -17.03
CA SER A 582 -0.19 -0.95 -16.91
C SER A 582 0.32 0.48 -17.11
N ALA A 583 -0.37 1.31 -17.90
CA ALA A 583 -0.08 2.73 -18.05
C ALA A 583 -0.65 3.61 -16.92
N GLY A 584 -1.29 3.04 -15.90
CA GLY A 584 -1.73 3.75 -14.70
C GLY A 584 -3.01 4.59 -14.85
N PHE A 585 -3.73 4.51 -15.97
CA PHE A 585 -4.94 5.31 -16.21
C PHE A 585 -6.03 5.09 -15.16
N ILE A 586 -6.15 3.88 -14.60
CA ILE A 586 -7.14 3.55 -13.56
C ILE A 586 -6.89 4.38 -12.30
N LEU A 587 -5.65 4.38 -11.78
CA LEU A 587 -5.25 5.17 -10.62
C LEU A 587 -5.34 6.69 -10.88
N LYS A 588 -5.17 7.11 -12.15
CA LYS A 588 -5.41 8.49 -12.54
C LYS A 588 -6.90 8.83 -12.46
N TRP A 589 -7.78 8.09 -13.14
CA TRP A 589 -9.22 8.36 -13.14
C TRP A 589 -9.84 8.25 -11.75
N GLU A 590 -9.36 7.30 -10.92
CA GLU A 590 -9.70 7.19 -9.51
C GLU A 590 -9.43 8.51 -8.76
N ARG A 591 -8.21 9.05 -8.88
CA ARG A 591 -7.83 10.33 -8.28
C ARG A 591 -8.61 11.51 -8.86
N ASP A 592 -8.74 11.59 -10.18
CA ASP A 592 -9.46 12.65 -10.90
C ASP A 592 -10.95 12.71 -10.46
N ILE A 593 -11.62 11.55 -10.30
CA ILE A 593 -13.02 11.49 -9.83
C ILE A 593 -13.13 11.96 -8.38
N LEU A 594 -12.22 11.51 -7.52
CA LEU A 594 -12.24 11.90 -6.11
C LEU A 594 -11.99 13.40 -5.95
N SER A 595 -10.97 13.98 -6.59
CA SER A 595 -10.67 15.43 -6.46
C SER A 595 -11.82 16.32 -6.96
N THR A 596 -12.38 16.05 -8.14
CA THR A 596 -13.53 16.81 -8.67
C THR A 596 -14.76 16.72 -7.75
N ARG A 597 -14.89 15.67 -6.93
CA ARG A 597 -15.96 15.53 -5.93
C ARG A 597 -15.62 16.13 -4.55
N TYR A 598 -14.34 16.34 -4.22
CA TYR A 598 -13.93 17.22 -3.12
C TYR A 598 -14.22 18.70 -3.43
N GLU A 599 -14.20 19.10 -4.70
CA GLU A 599 -14.49 20.47 -5.15
C GLU A 599 -16.00 20.76 -5.20
N ASN A 600 -16.82 19.84 -5.71
CA ASN A 600 -18.27 20.04 -5.92
C ASN A 600 -19.12 19.61 -4.71
N PHE A 601 -18.91 20.26 -3.56
CA PHE A 601 -19.63 19.98 -2.32
C PHE A 601 -21.01 20.67 -2.27
N THR A 602 -22.08 19.88 -2.12
CA THR A 602 -23.42 20.36 -1.73
C THR A 602 -23.74 19.94 -0.30
N ASN A 603 -23.76 20.90 0.63
CA ASN A 603 -23.98 20.61 2.05
C ASN A 603 -25.42 20.13 2.31
N PHE A 604 -25.58 18.88 2.74
CA PHE A 604 -26.78 18.45 3.47
C PHE A 604 -26.70 18.96 4.91
N ALA A 605 -26.92 20.27 5.07
CA ALA A 605 -26.88 20.93 6.37
C ALA A 605 -27.99 20.41 7.28
N ILE A 606 -27.59 19.70 8.34
CA ILE A 606 -28.44 19.38 9.49
C ILE A 606 -27.83 20.07 10.71
N ASP A 607 -28.68 20.74 11.48
CA ASP A 607 -28.33 21.31 12.79
C ASP A 607 -28.14 20.19 13.84
N VAL A 608 -27.10 19.37 13.66
CA VAL A 608 -26.53 18.59 14.76
C VAL A 608 -25.89 19.61 15.70
N LYS A 609 -26.39 19.68 16.94
CA LYS A 609 -25.89 20.64 17.94
C LYS A 609 -24.36 20.62 18.03
N ASN A 610 -23.78 21.81 18.13
CA ASN A 610 -22.34 21.99 18.33
C ASN A 610 -21.92 21.49 19.72
N ASP A 611 -21.51 20.22 19.80
CA ASP A 611 -20.65 19.69 20.85
C ASP A 611 -19.22 20.23 20.64
N SER A 612 -19.06 21.55 20.77
CA SER A 612 -17.77 22.23 20.67
C SER A 612 -16.83 21.74 21.77
N GLU A 613 -15.51 21.86 21.55
CA GLU A 613 -14.42 21.26 22.35
C GLU A 613 -14.50 21.50 23.87
N THR A 614 -15.26 22.53 24.27
CA THR A 614 -15.77 22.80 25.61
C THR A 614 -16.19 21.55 26.42
N LEU A 615 -16.21 21.71 27.75
CA LEU A 615 -16.68 20.66 28.65
C LEU A 615 -18.22 20.66 28.69
N ASP A 616 -18.85 19.91 27.78
CA ASP A 616 -20.31 19.81 27.73
C ASP A 616 -20.91 19.32 29.07
N PHE A 617 -22.10 19.86 29.37
CA PHE A 617 -22.83 19.61 30.60
C PHE A 617 -23.26 18.14 30.75
N ASP A 618 -23.47 17.39 29.66
CA ASP A 618 -23.80 15.97 29.72
C ASP A 618 -22.61 15.12 30.19
N SER A 619 -21.37 15.57 29.98
CA SER A 619 -20.18 14.94 30.60
C SER A 619 -20.12 15.21 32.12
N LEU A 620 -20.72 16.30 32.61
CA LEU A 620 -20.85 16.58 34.04
C LEU A 620 -22.14 16.03 34.67
N LYS A 621 -23.14 15.59 33.87
CA LYS A 621 -24.38 14.97 34.39
C LYS A 621 -24.12 13.88 35.42
N PRO A 622 -23.12 12.99 35.32
CA PRO A 622 -22.85 12.01 36.39
C PRO A 622 -22.47 12.64 37.73
N ILE A 623 -21.67 13.72 37.74
CA ILE A 623 -21.38 14.48 38.98
C ILE A 623 -22.66 15.18 39.44
N PHE A 624 -23.40 15.85 38.56
CA PHE A 624 -24.65 16.51 38.93
C PHE A 624 -25.77 15.54 39.31
N VAL A 625 -25.71 14.26 38.91
CA VAL A 625 -26.64 13.20 39.32
C VAL A 625 -26.19 12.54 40.61
N VAL A 626 -24.90 12.34 40.87
CA VAL A 626 -24.42 11.95 42.21
C VAL A 626 -24.65 13.09 43.21
N TRP A 627 -24.53 14.35 42.78
CA TRP A 627 -24.90 15.52 43.57
C TRP A 627 -26.41 15.69 43.69
N MET A 628 -27.23 15.43 42.66
CA MET A 628 -28.70 15.48 42.80
C MET A 628 -29.27 14.26 43.52
N VAL A 629 -28.66 13.08 43.46
CA VAL A 629 -29.04 11.91 44.28
C VAL A 629 -28.50 12.11 45.69
N GLY A 630 -27.30 12.66 45.88
CA GLY A 630 -26.80 13.11 47.17
C GLY A 630 -27.65 14.23 47.77
N CYS A 631 -28.16 15.15 46.94
CA CYS A 631 -29.07 16.23 47.32
C CYS A 631 -30.53 15.81 47.30
N ALA A 632 -30.93 14.65 46.78
CA ALA A 632 -32.28 14.09 46.90
C ALA A 632 -32.35 12.97 47.94
N ALA A 633 -31.22 12.39 48.35
CA ALA A 633 -31.05 11.59 49.55
C ALA A 633 -30.81 12.51 50.76
N ALA A 634 -30.07 13.62 50.58
CA ALA A 634 -30.20 14.77 51.47
C ALA A 634 -31.64 15.29 51.38
N THR A 635 -32.18 15.93 50.34
CA THR A 635 -33.60 16.33 50.30
C THR A 635 -34.63 15.16 50.20
N THR A 636 -34.35 13.99 50.77
CA THR A 636 -35.37 13.07 51.32
C THR A 636 -35.08 12.73 52.77
N ALA A 637 -33.85 12.49 53.23
CA ALA A 637 -33.55 12.46 54.67
C ALA A 637 -33.79 13.84 55.31
N LEU A 638 -33.21 14.87 54.70
CA LEU A 638 -33.48 16.27 54.90
C LEU A 638 -34.86 16.74 54.40
N VAL A 639 -35.64 16.07 53.52
CA VAL A 639 -37.10 16.38 53.37
C VAL A 639 -37.97 15.70 54.41
N LEU A 640 -37.59 14.55 54.94
CA LEU A 640 -38.10 14.05 56.22
C LEU A 640 -37.69 15.00 57.36
N GLU A 641 -36.57 15.73 57.23
CA GLU A 641 -36.13 16.85 58.07
C GLU A 641 -36.65 18.24 57.60
N ILE A 642 -37.46 18.37 56.54
CA ILE A 642 -37.90 19.67 55.95
C ILE A 642 -39.42 19.79 55.77
N ILE A 643 -40.13 18.67 55.62
CA ILE A 643 -41.47 18.51 56.20
C ILE A 643 -41.42 18.77 57.73
N TYR A 644 -40.22 18.67 58.33
CA TYR A 644 -39.90 18.90 59.74
C TYR A 644 -39.24 20.29 60.02
N ASN A 645 -38.39 20.86 59.14
CA ASN A 645 -37.74 22.20 59.34
C ASN A 645 -37.92 23.27 58.23
N LYS A 646 -38.49 22.99 57.04
CA LYS A 646 -38.43 23.95 55.90
C LYS A 646 -39.54 23.74 54.84
N CYS A 647 -40.84 23.71 55.14
CA CYS A 647 -41.55 24.52 56.14
C CYS A 647 -41.17 26.03 56.13
N LEU A 648 -40.27 26.42 55.21
CA LEU A 648 -39.57 27.69 55.05
C LEU A 648 -38.94 27.68 53.62
N TYR A 649 -38.23 28.74 53.29
CA TYR A 649 -37.35 28.99 52.12
C TYR A 649 -36.63 27.77 51.50
N ASN A 650 -36.59 27.50 50.20
CA ASN A 650 -36.82 28.32 48.99
C ASN A 650 -35.82 29.48 48.72
N ALA A 651 -35.71 29.88 47.43
CA ALA A 651 -34.75 30.85 46.82
C ALA A 651 -33.24 30.44 46.81
N ALA A 652 -32.37 30.81 45.85
CA ALA A 652 -32.43 31.27 44.42
C ALA A 652 -30.95 31.39 43.90
N LYS A 653 -30.53 30.91 42.71
CA LYS A 653 -30.35 31.60 41.37
C LYS A 653 -29.47 32.90 41.39
N ARG A 654 -28.61 33.27 40.41
CA ARG A 654 -28.43 32.91 38.95
C ARG A 654 -27.14 33.53 38.25
N PHE A 655 -26.61 32.93 37.14
CA PHE A 655 -25.92 33.52 35.91
C PHE A 655 -24.58 34.35 36.02
N PHE A 656 -23.76 34.80 35.01
CA PHE A 656 -23.23 34.46 33.63
C PHE A 656 -22.06 35.48 33.25
N LYS A 657 -21.31 35.69 32.11
CA LYS A 657 -20.97 35.27 30.67
C LYS A 657 -19.66 36.09 30.24
N GLU A 658 -18.95 36.16 29.07
CA GLU A 658 -18.65 35.41 27.79
C GLU A 658 -17.66 36.20 26.81
N GLY A 659 -16.94 35.56 25.85
CA GLY A 659 -16.25 36.13 24.62
C GLY A 659 -14.72 36.53 24.65
N ASP A 660 -13.92 36.74 23.56
CA ASP A 660 -13.98 36.41 22.08
C ASP A 660 -12.72 36.81 21.17
N ASN A 661 -12.40 36.09 20.04
CA ASN A 661 -11.62 36.42 18.74
C ASN A 661 -10.05 36.72 18.62
N VAL A 662 -9.31 36.85 17.45
CA VAL A 662 -9.09 36.08 16.14
C VAL A 662 -7.98 36.67 15.12
N ILE A 663 -7.49 35.94 14.05
CA ILE A 663 -6.79 36.35 12.72
C ILE A 663 -5.22 36.65 12.61
N TYR A 664 -4.46 36.79 11.45
CA TYR A 664 -3.93 35.87 10.34
C TYR A 664 -2.72 36.41 9.42
N SER A 665 -1.94 35.51 8.72
CA SER A 665 -1.44 35.43 7.27
C SER A 665 -0.20 36.10 6.50
N LEU A 666 0.69 35.24 5.87
CA LEU A 666 1.13 35.01 4.40
C LEU A 666 2.50 35.47 3.67
N PRO A 667 2.71 35.66 2.29
CA PRO A 667 3.58 34.77 1.40
C PRO A 667 4.44 35.26 0.11
N LEU A 668 5.39 34.42 -0.46
CA LEU A 668 5.85 34.12 -1.91
C LEU A 668 6.54 35.18 -2.89
N ASP A 669 7.26 34.95 -4.05
CA ASP A 669 8.16 33.96 -4.81
C ASP A 669 8.78 34.66 -6.13
N GLU A 670 9.61 34.26 -7.17
CA GLU A 670 10.42 33.15 -7.87
C GLU A 670 11.47 33.85 -8.89
N VAL A 671 12.49 33.42 -9.74
CA VAL A 671 12.92 32.34 -10.76
C VAL A 671 14.43 32.60 -11.25
N GLU A 672 15.28 31.97 -12.15
CA GLU A 672 15.36 30.97 -13.31
C GLU A 672 16.85 30.49 -13.65
N GLY A 673 17.19 29.77 -14.77
CA GLY A 673 18.61 29.51 -15.27
C GLY A 673 18.91 28.49 -16.45
N SER A 674 20.04 28.62 -17.21
CA SER A 674 20.49 27.80 -18.42
C SER A 674 22.06 27.65 -18.58
N TYR A 675 22.81 27.14 -19.62
CA TYR A 675 22.68 26.65 -21.05
C TYR A 675 23.96 25.83 -21.57
N PHE A 676 23.89 25.15 -22.75
CA PHE A 676 24.90 24.60 -23.76
C PHE A 676 26.08 23.61 -23.47
N GLY A 677 26.22 22.55 -24.31
CA GLY A 677 27.43 21.69 -24.48
C GLY A 677 27.18 20.28 -25.08
N LEU A 678 27.99 19.78 -26.03
CA LEU A 678 27.70 18.56 -26.83
C LEU A 678 28.54 17.29 -26.50
N LYS A 679 27.92 16.33 -25.79
CA LYS A 679 27.79 14.95 -26.31
C LYS A 679 26.40 14.90 -26.97
N HIS A 680 26.25 14.39 -28.20
CA HIS A 680 24.89 14.33 -28.79
C HIS A 680 24.02 13.33 -28.01
N LYS A 681 22.76 13.69 -27.79
CA LYS A 681 21.90 13.13 -26.72
C LYS A 681 21.29 11.76 -27.06
N GLU A 682 21.74 11.15 -28.14
CA GLU A 682 21.01 10.14 -28.93
C GLU A 682 21.87 8.92 -29.33
N TRP A 683 23.13 8.83 -28.85
CA TRP A 683 23.97 7.65 -29.09
C TRP A 683 23.49 6.45 -28.27
N GLU A 684 22.97 5.42 -28.95
CA GLU A 684 22.49 4.18 -28.36
C GLU A 684 23.36 2.98 -28.80
N PRO A 685 24.33 2.53 -27.98
CA PRO A 685 25.27 1.46 -28.34
C PRO A 685 24.62 0.06 -28.48
N ARG A 686 23.37 -0.14 -28.00
CA ARG A 686 22.66 -1.42 -28.17
C ARG A 686 21.97 -1.58 -29.53
N ALA A 687 21.98 -0.54 -30.37
CA ALA A 687 21.42 -0.57 -31.72
C ALA A 687 22.07 -1.67 -32.59
N LYS A 688 21.38 -2.07 -33.67
CA LYS A 688 21.92 -3.01 -34.66
C LYS A 688 22.80 -2.27 -35.68
N PHE A 689 24.10 -2.50 -35.63
CA PHE A 689 25.08 -1.88 -36.51
C PHE A 689 25.41 -2.85 -37.66
N LEU A 690 25.11 -2.44 -38.90
CA LEU A 690 25.59 -3.07 -40.12
C LEU A 690 26.64 -2.15 -40.74
N ILE A 691 27.90 -2.57 -40.78
CA ILE A 691 28.93 -1.88 -41.55
C ILE A 691 29.10 -2.62 -42.88
N ILE A 692 29.08 -1.87 -43.98
CA ILE A 692 29.23 -2.39 -45.35
C ILE A 692 30.44 -1.72 -45.98
N SER A 693 31.31 -2.51 -46.60
CA SER A 693 32.34 -2.01 -47.50
C SER A 693 32.25 -2.72 -48.85
N ALA A 694 32.20 -1.94 -49.93
CA ALA A 694 32.15 -2.41 -51.31
C ALA A 694 33.53 -2.31 -52.01
N SER A 695 34.60 -2.36 -51.21
CA SER A 695 35.99 -2.34 -51.66
C SER A 695 36.61 -3.71 -51.45
N ASN A 696 37.29 -4.25 -52.46
CA ASN A 696 38.02 -5.51 -52.29
C ASN A 696 39.31 -5.25 -51.48
N PHE A 697 39.61 -6.17 -50.57
CA PHE A 697 40.82 -6.17 -49.75
C PHE A 697 41.44 -7.57 -49.76
N ASP A 698 42.77 -7.69 -49.78
CA ASP A 698 43.47 -8.98 -49.89
C ASP A 698 43.21 -9.94 -48.71
N ASN A 699 42.72 -9.42 -47.58
CA ASN A 699 42.35 -10.21 -46.40
C ASN A 699 41.15 -9.56 -45.65
N PRO A 700 39.90 -9.78 -46.12
CA PRO A 700 38.72 -9.13 -45.54
C PRO A 700 38.46 -9.59 -44.10
N LYS A 701 38.85 -10.83 -43.73
CA LYS A 701 38.70 -11.34 -42.37
C LYS A 701 39.55 -10.53 -41.37
N SER A 702 40.78 -10.19 -41.70
CA SER A 702 41.64 -9.38 -40.83
C SER A 702 41.08 -7.97 -40.60
N LEU A 703 40.50 -7.35 -41.63
CA LEU A 703 39.88 -6.03 -41.52
C LEU A 703 38.55 -6.08 -40.76
N ALA A 704 37.78 -7.17 -40.89
CA ALA A 704 36.62 -7.45 -40.04
C ALA A 704 37.00 -7.54 -38.56
N THR A 705 38.16 -8.11 -38.22
CA THR A 705 38.69 -8.13 -36.84
C THR A 705 38.91 -6.73 -36.30
N GLU A 706 39.56 -5.85 -37.07
CA GLU A 706 39.85 -4.49 -36.63
C GLU A 706 38.57 -3.66 -36.46
N ILE A 707 37.61 -3.78 -37.38
CA ILE A 707 36.32 -3.06 -37.30
C ILE A 707 35.45 -3.59 -36.15
N LEU A 708 35.30 -4.91 -35.98
CA LEU A 708 34.50 -5.49 -34.88
C LEU A 708 35.13 -5.16 -33.51
N LYS A 709 36.47 -5.16 -33.42
CA LYS A 709 37.18 -4.67 -32.24
C LYS A 709 36.91 -3.19 -31.99
N LYS A 710 36.95 -2.35 -33.02
CA LYS A 710 36.68 -0.90 -32.85
C LYS A 710 35.23 -0.58 -32.50
N LEU A 711 34.28 -1.41 -32.93
CA LEU A 711 32.89 -1.36 -32.49
C LEU A 711 32.72 -1.82 -31.03
N TRP A 712 33.45 -2.85 -30.59
CA TRP A 712 33.47 -3.25 -29.18
C TRP A 712 34.05 -2.15 -28.27
N GLU A 713 35.09 -1.44 -28.72
CA GLU A 713 35.63 -0.25 -28.03
C GLU A 713 34.64 0.93 -27.90
N VAL A 714 33.47 0.88 -28.55
CA VAL A 714 32.35 1.82 -28.36
C VAL A 714 31.06 1.13 -27.88
N HIS A 715 31.20 -0.06 -27.28
CA HIS A 715 30.14 -0.90 -26.69
C HIS A 715 29.06 -1.39 -27.69
N ALA A 716 29.35 -1.38 -29.00
CA ALA A 716 28.44 -1.79 -30.07
C ALA A 716 28.38 -3.32 -30.25
N VAL A 717 27.77 -4.02 -29.29
CA VAL A 717 27.65 -5.49 -29.25
C VAL A 717 26.96 -6.06 -30.48
N ASN A 718 25.83 -5.46 -30.89
CA ASN A 718 24.98 -5.91 -31.98
C ASN A 718 25.53 -5.47 -33.35
N SER A 719 26.76 -5.91 -33.64
CA SER A 719 27.55 -5.54 -34.82
C SER A 719 27.73 -6.70 -35.81
N VAL A 720 27.64 -6.36 -37.09
CA VAL A 720 27.90 -7.22 -38.27
C VAL A 720 28.67 -6.40 -39.29
N VAL A 721 29.67 -6.99 -39.95
CA VAL A 721 30.48 -6.35 -40.99
C VAL A 721 30.38 -7.14 -42.29
N LEU A 722 30.05 -6.48 -43.38
CA LEU A 722 29.84 -7.04 -44.72
C LEU A 722 30.94 -6.53 -45.67
N PHE A 723 31.71 -7.47 -46.26
CA PHE A 723 32.76 -7.19 -47.26
C PHE A 723 32.49 -7.96 -48.55
N SER A 724 32.95 -7.45 -49.70
CA SER A 724 33.06 -8.24 -50.93
C SER A 724 34.16 -9.30 -50.82
N ASP A 725 34.00 -10.41 -51.53
CA ASP A 725 35.07 -11.40 -51.71
C ASP A 725 36.15 -10.86 -52.68
N PRO A 726 37.45 -11.09 -52.41
CA PRO A 726 38.53 -10.59 -53.27
C PRO A 726 38.61 -11.23 -54.66
N PHE A 727 37.94 -12.36 -54.91
CA PHE A 727 37.93 -13.08 -56.19
C PHE A 727 36.58 -12.99 -56.93
N ASP A 728 35.45 -12.79 -56.24
CA ASP A 728 34.13 -12.53 -56.85
C ASP A 728 33.46 -11.26 -56.29
N ASN A 729 33.46 -10.19 -57.10
CA ASN A 729 32.82 -8.91 -56.80
C ASN A 729 31.28 -8.99 -56.60
N ALA A 730 30.63 -10.10 -56.99
CA ALA A 730 29.19 -10.31 -56.78
C ALA A 730 28.87 -11.03 -55.46
N LEU A 731 29.89 -11.54 -54.75
CA LEU A 731 29.80 -12.26 -53.49
C LEU A 731 30.19 -11.34 -52.32
N PHE A 732 29.37 -11.35 -51.26
CA PHE A 732 29.63 -10.64 -50.01
C PHE A 732 29.59 -11.59 -48.81
N HIS A 733 30.50 -11.40 -47.85
CA HIS A 733 30.63 -12.20 -46.63
C HIS A 733 30.27 -11.39 -45.38
N ALA A 734 29.34 -11.91 -44.55
CA ALA A 734 28.85 -11.26 -43.34
C ALA A 734 29.53 -11.83 -42.08
N TYR A 735 30.44 -11.06 -41.49
CA TYR A 735 31.21 -11.46 -40.31
C TYR A 735 30.63 -10.91 -39.01
N THR A 736 30.74 -11.71 -37.94
CA THR A 736 30.41 -11.32 -36.57
C THR A 736 31.35 -11.96 -35.55
N TRP A 737 31.14 -11.62 -34.28
CA TRP A 737 31.88 -12.16 -33.14
C TRP A 737 30.97 -12.34 -31.93
N PHE A 738 31.25 -13.38 -31.13
CA PHE A 738 30.53 -13.79 -29.94
C PHE A 738 31.41 -13.61 -28.69
N PRO A 739 31.35 -12.46 -27.98
CA PRO A 739 32.32 -12.09 -26.94
C PRO A 739 32.40 -13.05 -25.75
N TYR A 740 31.32 -13.77 -25.43
CA TYR A 740 31.22 -14.61 -24.24
C TYR A 740 31.34 -16.12 -24.54
N GLU A 741 31.56 -16.51 -25.80
CA GLU A 741 31.64 -17.91 -26.18
C GLU A 741 32.95 -18.56 -25.71
N GLY A 742 32.85 -19.76 -25.13
CA GLY A 742 34.00 -20.49 -24.56
C GLY A 742 34.56 -19.93 -23.25
N GLY A 743 34.00 -18.84 -22.70
CA GLY A 743 34.45 -18.24 -21.44
C GLY A 743 35.52 -17.15 -21.58
N ASP A 744 35.80 -16.65 -22.79
CA ASP A 744 36.84 -15.62 -23.03
C ASP A 744 36.44 -14.21 -22.53
N CYS A 745 35.20 -14.02 -22.07
CA CYS A 745 34.65 -12.80 -21.45
C CYS A 745 35.00 -11.47 -22.17
N GLY A 746 35.02 -11.47 -23.51
CA GLY A 746 35.27 -10.29 -24.36
C GLY A 746 36.74 -10.01 -24.69
N ASN A 747 37.68 -10.92 -24.37
CA ASN A 747 39.12 -10.68 -24.55
C ASN A 747 39.72 -11.24 -25.86
N ASN A 748 39.00 -12.11 -26.58
CA ASN A 748 39.57 -12.89 -27.69
C ASN A 748 38.84 -12.64 -29.03
N PHE A 749 39.43 -11.80 -29.88
CA PHE A 749 38.86 -11.41 -31.18
C PHE A 749 39.20 -12.36 -32.34
N ASP A 750 40.10 -13.33 -32.15
CA ASP A 750 40.58 -14.18 -33.26
C ASP A 750 39.50 -15.18 -33.72
N LYS A 751 38.48 -15.41 -32.89
CA LYS A 751 37.31 -16.28 -33.13
C LYS A 751 36.19 -15.59 -33.90
N ILE A 752 36.49 -14.91 -35.01
CA ILE A 752 35.46 -14.31 -35.87
C ILE A 752 34.77 -15.35 -36.74
N VAL A 753 33.43 -15.30 -36.71
CA VAL A 753 32.48 -16.21 -37.34
C VAL A 753 31.90 -15.54 -38.58
N LEU A 754 31.94 -16.26 -39.71
CA LEU A 754 31.12 -15.95 -40.88
C LEU A 754 29.69 -16.42 -40.56
N ILE A 755 28.71 -15.52 -40.52
CA ILE A 755 27.30 -15.91 -40.33
C ILE A 755 26.71 -16.46 -41.63
N ASP A 756 26.95 -15.76 -42.73
CA ASP A 756 26.24 -15.94 -43.99
C ASP A 756 27.03 -15.30 -45.13
N SER A 757 26.69 -15.65 -46.35
CA SER A 757 27.18 -15.02 -47.57
C SER A 757 26.02 -14.58 -48.46
N CYS A 758 26.21 -13.54 -49.27
CA CYS A 758 25.16 -12.98 -50.12
C CYS A 758 25.67 -12.82 -51.56
N THR A 759 24.95 -13.39 -52.53
CA THR A 759 25.19 -13.15 -53.96
C THR A 759 23.98 -12.50 -54.60
N LEU A 760 24.17 -11.38 -55.30
CA LEU A 760 23.11 -10.66 -56.04
C LEU A 760 21.80 -10.44 -55.24
N GLY A 761 21.91 -10.20 -53.93
CA GLY A 761 20.77 -9.98 -53.03
C GLY A 761 20.13 -11.24 -52.43
N LYS A 762 20.71 -12.43 -52.62
CA LYS A 762 20.28 -13.67 -51.98
C LYS A 762 21.30 -14.15 -50.94
N SER A 763 20.85 -14.25 -49.70
CA SER A 763 21.50 -14.99 -48.62
C SER A 763 21.71 -16.46 -49.00
N THR A 764 22.83 -17.05 -48.60
CA THR A 764 23.14 -18.47 -48.80
C THR A 764 22.43 -19.38 -47.81
N GLU A 765 22.26 -18.95 -46.55
CA GLU A 765 21.77 -19.82 -45.47
C GLU A 765 20.49 -19.33 -44.78
N PHE A 766 19.92 -18.18 -45.17
CA PHE A 766 18.71 -17.57 -44.57
C PHE A 766 18.83 -17.27 -43.05
N VAL A 767 20.05 -17.14 -42.54
CA VAL A 767 20.33 -16.96 -41.10
C VAL A 767 19.99 -15.53 -40.63
N ASN A 768 19.49 -15.41 -39.40
CA ASN A 768 19.39 -14.11 -38.72
C ASN A 768 20.78 -13.54 -38.43
N TRP A 769 21.20 -12.49 -39.14
CA TRP A 769 22.50 -11.83 -38.96
C TRP A 769 22.72 -11.21 -37.56
N TYR A 770 21.67 -11.06 -36.75
CA TYR A 770 21.77 -10.58 -35.37
C TYR A 770 21.24 -11.63 -34.37
N PRO A 771 21.97 -12.75 -34.17
CA PRO A 771 21.65 -13.72 -33.13
C PRO A 771 21.90 -13.13 -31.74
N ASN A 772 21.32 -13.72 -30.69
CA ASN A 772 21.65 -13.33 -29.32
C ASN A 772 23.11 -13.71 -29.01
N LYS A 773 23.98 -12.71 -28.85
CA LYS A 773 25.41 -12.88 -28.58
C LYS A 773 25.77 -13.17 -27.12
N ILE A 774 24.79 -13.20 -26.22
CA ILE A 774 24.99 -13.37 -24.76
C ILE A 774 24.34 -14.69 -24.32
N PRO A 775 25.13 -15.71 -23.90
CA PRO A 775 24.61 -17.01 -23.48
C PRO A 775 23.94 -16.92 -22.10
N ASP A 776 22.98 -17.81 -21.83
CA ASP A 776 22.13 -17.76 -20.62
C ASP A 776 22.87 -18.00 -19.30
N LYS A 777 24.06 -18.57 -19.35
CA LYS A 777 25.01 -18.63 -18.23
C LYS A 777 26.38 -18.14 -18.71
N LEU A 778 27.05 -17.34 -17.88
CA LEU A 778 28.28 -16.64 -18.27
C LEU A 778 29.53 -17.19 -17.57
N ASN A 779 29.65 -18.52 -17.50
CA ASN A 779 30.85 -19.29 -17.12
C ASN A 779 31.87 -18.54 -16.24
N ASP A 780 31.42 -18.12 -15.06
CA ASP A 780 32.23 -17.48 -14.02
C ASP A 780 32.92 -16.14 -14.40
N CYS A 781 32.51 -15.49 -15.50
CA CYS A 781 32.98 -14.16 -15.92
C CYS A 781 32.88 -13.14 -14.78
N THR A 782 33.93 -12.33 -14.62
CA THR A 782 34.06 -11.37 -13.51
C THR A 782 33.45 -10.01 -13.82
N ILE A 783 32.55 -9.54 -12.94
CA ILE A 783 31.97 -8.19 -12.99
C ILE A 783 32.60 -7.31 -11.90
N ARG A 784 33.13 -6.14 -12.27
CA ARG A 784 33.83 -5.22 -11.35
C ARG A 784 32.85 -4.24 -10.72
N VAL A 785 32.52 -4.45 -9.44
CA VAL A 785 31.54 -3.65 -8.71
C VAL A 785 32.26 -2.62 -7.83
N ARG A 786 32.00 -1.32 -8.06
CA ARG A 786 32.46 -0.24 -7.17
C ARG A 786 31.38 0.16 -6.18
N MET A 787 31.75 0.27 -4.91
CA MET A 787 30.83 0.57 -3.82
C MET A 787 31.24 1.75 -2.94
N THR A 788 30.24 2.47 -2.45
CA THR A 788 30.35 3.43 -1.35
C THR A 788 29.68 2.84 -0.10
N LYS A 789 30.38 2.79 1.05
CA LYS A 789 29.77 2.34 2.30
C LYS A 789 28.69 3.33 2.74
N TRP A 790 27.43 2.93 2.56
CA TRP A 790 26.26 3.75 2.86
C TRP A 790 25.15 2.87 3.49
N PRO A 791 25.15 2.66 4.81
CA PRO A 791 24.11 1.88 5.48
C PRO A 791 22.72 2.50 5.31
N PRO A 792 21.62 1.73 5.32
CA PRO A 792 21.53 0.26 5.30
C PRO A 792 21.70 -0.37 3.91
N TYR A 793 22.03 0.42 2.87
CA TYR A 793 22.18 -0.05 1.49
C TYR A 793 23.43 -0.94 1.34
N ILE A 794 24.55 -0.51 1.92
CA ILE A 794 25.82 -1.26 2.03
C ILE A 794 26.39 -1.06 3.44
N ILE A 795 26.58 -2.15 4.17
CA ILE A 795 26.87 -2.15 5.61
C ILE A 795 28.27 -2.73 5.86
N ASN A 796 28.41 -4.06 5.73
CA ASN A 796 29.62 -4.80 6.10
C ASN A 796 30.10 -5.70 4.95
N VAL A 797 30.69 -5.09 3.93
CA VAL A 797 31.38 -5.82 2.84
C VAL A 797 32.89 -5.54 2.95
N PRO A 798 33.77 -6.57 2.92
CA PRO A 798 35.22 -6.38 2.87
C PRO A 798 35.68 -5.84 1.51
N ASN A 799 36.73 -5.02 1.51
CA ASN A 799 37.34 -4.54 0.26
C ASN A 799 38.05 -5.70 -0.47
N GLY A 800 37.84 -5.84 -1.79
CA GLY A 800 38.42 -6.93 -2.58
C GLY A 800 37.80 -8.30 -2.31
N SER A 801 36.53 -8.35 -1.89
CA SER A 801 35.81 -9.61 -1.68
C SER A 801 35.05 -10.08 -2.93
N TRP A 802 34.80 -11.38 -3.00
CA TRP A 802 34.00 -12.01 -4.05
C TRP A 802 32.63 -12.43 -3.52
N SER A 803 31.58 -12.35 -4.33
CA SER A 803 30.21 -12.81 -3.99
C SER A 803 30.19 -14.19 -3.31
N ASN A 804 30.82 -15.17 -3.95
CA ASN A 804 30.89 -16.58 -3.53
C ASN A 804 31.81 -16.86 -2.30
N SER A 805 32.50 -15.86 -1.75
CA SER A 805 33.59 -16.11 -0.77
C SER A 805 33.20 -16.08 0.72
N ILE A 806 31.94 -15.81 1.09
CA ILE A 806 31.58 -15.52 2.50
C ILE A 806 30.20 -16.09 2.90
N ASN A 807 30.17 -17.02 3.87
CA ASN A 807 28.98 -17.63 4.48
C ASN A 807 28.16 -16.67 5.41
N LEU A 808 28.12 -15.36 5.14
CA LEU A 808 27.47 -14.35 5.97
C LEU A 808 26.23 -13.73 5.27
N HIS A 809 25.16 -14.52 5.18
CA HIS A 809 23.85 -14.08 4.66
C HIS A 809 23.07 -13.11 5.57
N HIS A 810 23.70 -12.51 6.58
CA HIS A 810 23.06 -11.50 7.45
C HIS A 810 23.87 -10.20 7.49
N ASN A 811 23.16 -9.09 7.28
CA ASN A 811 23.61 -7.72 7.51
C ASN A 811 24.77 -7.19 6.63
N ARG A 812 24.88 -7.62 5.36
CA ARG A 812 25.77 -6.98 4.35
C ARG A 812 25.20 -5.66 3.78
N GLY A 813 23.89 -5.48 3.81
CA GLY A 813 23.16 -4.36 3.18
C GLY A 813 22.41 -4.80 1.92
N PHE A 814 21.23 -4.21 1.65
CA PHE A 814 20.29 -4.79 0.69
C PHE A 814 20.69 -4.60 -0.78
N GLU A 815 21.50 -3.60 -1.14
CA GLU A 815 22.01 -3.47 -2.53
C GLU A 815 23.01 -4.59 -2.86
N VAL A 816 23.72 -5.09 -1.85
CA VAL A 816 24.57 -6.29 -1.95
C VAL A 816 23.70 -7.53 -2.17
N SER A 817 22.59 -7.67 -1.42
CA SER A 817 21.67 -8.80 -1.58
C SER A 817 20.97 -8.85 -2.93
N ILE A 818 20.76 -7.70 -3.59
CA ILE A 818 20.31 -7.64 -5.00
C ILE A 818 21.38 -8.25 -5.92
N LEU A 819 22.64 -7.84 -5.77
CA LEU A 819 23.76 -8.34 -6.57
C LEU A 819 24.04 -9.83 -6.33
N ASP A 820 23.96 -10.30 -5.08
CA ASP A 820 24.06 -11.73 -4.73
C ASP A 820 22.97 -12.58 -5.43
N MET A 821 21.75 -12.04 -5.61
CA MET A 821 20.69 -12.71 -6.39
C MET A 821 20.93 -12.64 -7.90
N ILE A 822 21.61 -11.63 -8.41
CA ILE A 822 21.97 -11.51 -9.84
C ILE A 822 23.08 -12.51 -10.19
N ASP A 823 24.08 -12.70 -9.33
CA ASP A 823 25.08 -13.76 -9.47
C ASP A 823 24.38 -15.12 -9.55
N ALA A 824 23.55 -15.46 -8.55
CA ALA A 824 22.81 -16.71 -8.52
C ALA A 824 21.84 -16.92 -9.71
N ALA A 825 21.44 -15.85 -10.42
CA ALA A 825 20.54 -15.91 -11.57
C ALA A 825 21.26 -15.98 -12.93
N ILE A 826 22.46 -15.41 -13.06
CA ILE A 826 23.20 -15.27 -14.33
C ILE A 826 24.52 -16.10 -14.34
N ASN A 827 24.96 -16.56 -13.16
CA ASN A 827 26.22 -17.28 -12.90
C ASN A 827 27.44 -16.42 -13.27
N VAL A 828 27.72 -15.39 -12.45
CA VAL A 828 28.74 -14.34 -12.72
C VAL A 828 29.45 -13.89 -11.45
N ASN A 829 30.76 -14.09 -11.36
CA ASN A 829 31.53 -13.72 -10.18
C ASN A 829 31.58 -12.20 -10.01
N MET A 830 31.04 -11.69 -8.89
CA MET A 830 31.10 -10.25 -8.59
C MET A 830 32.29 -9.93 -7.70
N PHE A 831 33.14 -9.02 -8.16
CA PHE A 831 34.31 -8.55 -7.42
C PHE A 831 34.05 -7.16 -6.83
N TYR A 832 34.01 -7.09 -5.51
CA TYR A 832 33.60 -5.91 -4.75
C TYR A 832 34.79 -5.05 -4.31
N GLN A 833 34.86 -3.80 -4.79
CA GLN A 833 35.88 -2.83 -4.38
C GLN A 833 35.28 -1.51 -3.93
N TYR A 834 35.84 -0.92 -2.87
CA TYR A 834 35.57 0.49 -2.55
C TYR A 834 36.24 1.44 -3.56
N SER A 835 35.83 2.71 -3.55
CA SER A 835 36.53 3.78 -4.25
C SER A 835 37.51 4.49 -3.31
N ASP A 836 38.74 4.70 -3.79
CA ASP A 836 39.77 5.49 -3.12
C ASP A 836 39.48 7.01 -3.14
N ILE A 837 38.44 7.41 -3.90
CA ILE A 837 38.01 8.80 -4.14
C ILE A 837 36.72 9.10 -3.34
N PRO A 838 36.59 10.29 -2.70
CA PRO A 838 35.42 10.69 -1.91
C PRO A 838 34.03 10.68 -2.60
N LEU A 839 33.01 10.84 -1.74
CA LEU A 839 31.75 10.09 -1.73
C LEU A 839 30.82 10.16 -2.96
N ASP A 840 30.82 11.28 -3.70
CA ASP A 840 29.78 11.59 -4.72
C ASP A 840 30.34 11.69 -6.16
N ARG A 841 31.62 11.35 -6.38
CA ARG A 841 32.23 11.30 -7.73
C ARG A 841 33.04 10.05 -8.03
N GLY A 842 33.55 9.33 -7.03
CA GLY A 842 34.42 8.15 -7.22
C GLY A 842 33.84 7.07 -8.14
N ASN A 843 32.83 6.31 -7.68
CA ASN A 843 32.31 5.15 -8.41
C ASN A 843 31.76 5.50 -9.80
N LEU A 844 31.04 6.63 -9.94
CA LEU A 844 30.51 7.07 -11.23
C LEU A 844 31.62 7.54 -12.19
N LYS A 845 32.73 8.09 -11.68
CA LYS A 845 33.92 8.29 -12.50
C LYS A 845 34.55 6.95 -12.89
N HIS A 846 34.61 5.96 -12.00
CA HIS A 846 35.10 4.64 -12.37
C HIS A 846 34.22 3.93 -13.43
N LEU A 847 32.91 4.18 -13.47
CA LEU A 847 32.05 3.77 -14.59
C LEU A 847 32.38 4.51 -15.88
N HIS A 848 32.58 5.84 -15.84
CA HIS A 848 32.89 6.61 -17.06
C HIS A 848 34.31 6.33 -17.59
N ASP A 849 35.29 6.13 -16.70
CA ASP A 849 36.67 5.74 -17.03
C ASP A 849 36.79 4.23 -17.36
N GLU A 850 35.68 3.48 -17.39
CA GLU A 850 35.60 2.03 -17.66
C GLU A 850 36.45 1.13 -16.74
N ARG A 851 36.76 1.65 -15.54
CA ARG A 851 37.46 0.96 -14.44
C ARG A 851 36.51 0.18 -13.52
N ALA A 852 35.22 0.21 -13.82
CA ALA A 852 34.14 -0.48 -13.13
C ALA A 852 32.97 -0.73 -14.09
N ASP A 853 32.13 -1.71 -13.76
CA ASP A 853 31.01 -2.14 -14.58
C ASP A 853 29.66 -1.78 -13.92
N ILE A 854 29.62 -1.89 -12.58
CA ILE A 854 28.46 -1.55 -11.74
C ILE A 854 28.90 -0.62 -10.60
N ALA A 855 28.07 0.37 -10.26
CA ALA A 855 28.22 1.25 -9.10
C ALA A 855 27.01 1.15 -8.15
N ILE A 856 27.27 0.85 -6.87
CA ILE A 856 26.27 0.78 -5.79
C ILE A 856 26.67 1.65 -4.58
N GLY A 857 25.68 1.94 -3.72
CA GLY A 857 25.82 2.87 -2.59
C GLY A 857 24.76 3.97 -2.59
N ALA A 858 23.48 3.60 -2.77
CA ALA A 858 22.33 4.50 -2.68
C ALA A 858 22.31 5.64 -3.71
N TYR A 859 22.46 5.32 -4.99
CA TYR A 859 22.45 6.33 -6.06
C TYR A 859 21.03 6.73 -6.47
N ALA A 860 20.66 7.98 -6.20
CA ALA A 860 19.43 8.58 -6.71
C ALA A 860 19.43 8.67 -8.25
N LYS A 861 18.33 8.25 -8.88
CA LYS A 861 18.08 8.44 -10.31
C LYS A 861 17.93 9.93 -10.62
N THR A 862 18.73 10.44 -11.55
CA THR A 862 18.68 11.85 -11.96
C THR A 862 18.93 11.97 -13.46
N MET A 863 18.24 12.90 -14.14
CA MET A 863 18.33 13.07 -15.60
C MET A 863 19.78 13.21 -16.12
N PRO A 864 20.69 13.98 -15.48
CA PRO A 864 22.08 14.06 -15.94
C PRO A 864 22.86 12.76 -15.81
N ARG A 865 22.53 11.88 -14.84
CA ARG A 865 23.17 10.56 -14.71
C ARG A 865 22.62 9.58 -15.74
N SER A 866 21.32 9.57 -15.99
CA SER A 866 20.67 8.73 -17.02
C SER A 866 21.13 9.04 -18.46
N LEU A 867 21.61 10.26 -18.70
CA LEU A 867 22.25 10.65 -19.97
C LEU A 867 23.73 10.24 -20.09
N MET A 868 24.37 9.74 -19.02
CA MET A 868 25.80 9.38 -18.98
C MET A 868 26.06 7.91 -18.64
N PHE A 869 25.08 7.23 -18.07
CA PHE A 869 25.15 5.85 -17.57
C PHE A 869 23.85 5.12 -17.94
N ASP A 870 23.81 3.81 -17.73
CA ASP A 870 22.55 3.06 -17.74
C ASP A 870 22.11 2.81 -16.30
N GLU A 871 20.87 3.15 -15.96
CA GLU A 871 20.29 2.93 -14.64
C GLU A 871 19.31 1.76 -14.63
N SER A 872 19.38 0.91 -13.62
CA SER A 872 18.38 -0.13 -13.41
C SER A 872 17.00 0.44 -13.08
N PHE A 873 15.99 -0.42 -13.19
CA PHE A 873 14.74 -0.31 -12.46
C PHE A 873 15.02 0.04 -11.00
N TYR A 874 14.16 0.87 -10.41
CA TYR A 874 14.41 1.42 -9.08
C TYR A 874 14.34 0.33 -8.01
N ASN A 875 15.27 0.34 -7.06
CA ASN A 875 15.30 -0.63 -5.98
C ASN A 875 14.43 -0.19 -4.80
N VAL A 876 14.49 1.08 -4.41
CA VAL A 876 13.80 1.69 -3.26
C VAL A 876 13.44 3.14 -3.60
N TYR A 877 12.26 3.62 -3.15
CA TYR A 877 12.00 5.06 -3.05
C TYR A 877 12.57 5.61 -1.74
N ALA A 878 13.41 6.62 -1.82
CA ALA A 878 14.00 7.30 -0.67
C ALA A 878 13.33 8.67 -0.44
N SER A 879 12.90 8.91 0.80
CA SER A 879 12.42 10.21 1.28
C SER A 879 13.53 10.95 2.00
N LEU A 880 13.69 12.26 1.78
CA LEU A 880 14.49 13.13 2.65
C LEU A 880 13.61 13.79 3.73
N LEU A 881 14.11 13.80 4.97
CA LEU A 881 13.53 14.48 6.14
C LEU A 881 14.52 15.50 6.68
N TRP A 882 14.00 16.65 7.13
CA TRP A 882 14.76 17.54 8.00
C TRP A 882 14.89 16.90 9.39
N CYS A 883 16.13 16.82 9.87
CA CYS A 883 16.45 16.35 11.21
C CYS A 883 17.22 17.45 11.96
N VAL A 884 16.84 17.67 13.20
CA VAL A 884 17.28 18.76 14.06
C VAL A 884 17.71 18.18 15.41
N PRO A 885 18.41 18.92 16.28
CA PRO A 885 18.63 18.48 17.64
C PRO A 885 17.25 18.28 18.28
N HIS A 886 17.01 17.14 18.94
CA HIS A 886 15.84 17.03 19.80
C HIS A 886 15.98 18.13 20.86
N SER A 887 14.91 18.87 21.15
CA SER A 887 15.02 20.03 22.05
C SER A 887 15.49 19.60 23.45
N PRO A 888 16.31 20.41 24.13
CA PRO A 888 16.79 20.06 25.46
C PRO A 888 15.64 19.82 26.41
N VAL A 889 15.79 18.81 27.28
CA VAL A 889 15.25 18.92 28.63
C VAL A 889 15.86 20.19 29.22
N HIS A 890 15.05 21.15 29.65
CA HIS A 890 15.54 22.32 30.39
C HIS A 890 16.45 21.84 31.52
N SER A 891 17.59 22.52 31.73
CA SER A 891 18.43 22.17 32.87
C SER A 891 17.60 22.18 34.16
N LYS A 892 17.76 21.19 35.04
CA LYS A 892 16.89 21.06 36.23
C LYS A 892 16.90 22.35 37.08
N LEU A 893 18.02 23.09 37.09
CA LEU A 893 18.12 24.42 37.70
C LEU A 893 17.27 25.50 37.00
N HIS A 894 17.20 25.51 35.67
CA HIS A 894 16.32 26.42 34.93
C HIS A 894 14.84 26.08 35.14
N THR A 895 14.49 24.79 35.16
CA THR A 895 13.15 24.31 35.55
C THR A 895 12.78 24.78 36.96
N LEU A 896 13.68 24.63 37.94
CA LEU A 896 13.50 25.20 39.28
C LEU A 896 13.31 26.73 39.25
N SER A 897 14.07 27.46 38.42
CA SER A 897 13.94 28.92 38.31
C SER A 897 12.59 29.36 37.75
N LYS A 898 11.94 28.58 36.88
CA LYS A 898 10.57 28.85 36.41
C LYS A 898 9.51 28.69 37.51
N ILE A 899 9.77 27.91 38.56
CA ILE A 899 8.91 27.84 39.77
C ILE A 899 9.05 29.11 40.62
N VAL A 900 10.24 29.71 40.62
CA VAL A 900 10.59 30.90 41.42
C VAL A 900 10.02 32.16 40.77
N ASN A 901 8.71 32.35 40.91
CA ASN A 901 8.06 33.61 40.57
C ASN A 901 8.63 34.74 41.45
N SER A 902 9.39 35.65 40.85
CA SER A 902 10.09 36.73 41.55
C SER A 902 9.16 37.63 42.36
N ARG A 903 7.92 37.85 41.91
CA ARG A 903 6.91 38.62 42.65
C ARG A 903 6.49 37.89 43.92
N ALA A 904 6.32 36.57 43.85
CA ALA A 904 5.98 35.75 45.03
C ALA A 904 7.12 35.76 46.05
N PHE A 905 8.38 35.64 45.61
CA PHE A 905 9.53 35.70 46.52
C PHE A 905 9.72 37.09 47.16
N VAL A 906 9.45 38.19 46.44
CA VAL A 906 9.43 39.54 47.03
C VAL A 906 8.33 39.67 48.09
N VAL A 907 7.14 39.11 47.85
CA VAL A 907 6.05 39.08 48.85
C VAL A 907 6.43 38.22 50.07
N ILE A 908 7.03 37.04 49.88
CA ILE A 908 7.49 36.16 50.97
C ILE A 908 8.59 36.85 51.79
N ALA A 909 9.55 37.51 51.14
CA ALA A 909 10.62 38.27 51.81
C ALA A 909 10.08 39.49 52.58
N GLY A 910 9.13 40.22 52.00
CA GLY A 910 8.44 41.34 52.65
C GLY A 910 7.63 40.89 53.87
N LEU A 911 6.83 39.83 53.72
CA LEU A 911 6.11 39.20 54.84
C LEU A 911 7.08 38.73 55.92
N TYR A 912 8.15 38.03 55.56
CA TYR A 912 9.20 37.60 56.49
C TYR A 912 9.76 38.78 57.28
N LEU A 913 10.17 39.88 56.65
CA LEU A 913 10.67 41.08 57.33
C LEU A 913 9.62 41.73 58.26
N ILE A 914 8.36 41.81 57.83
CA ILE A 914 7.26 42.28 58.68
C ILE A 914 7.10 41.38 59.91
N LEU A 915 7.17 40.06 59.73
CA LEU A 915 7.07 39.06 60.80
C LEU A 915 8.27 39.13 61.76
N THR A 916 9.50 39.38 61.27
CA THR A 916 10.68 39.53 62.12
C THR A 916 10.57 40.78 63.00
N VAL A 917 10.10 41.90 62.43
CA VAL A 917 9.84 43.17 63.14
C VAL A 917 8.72 43.00 64.17
N LEU A 918 7.59 42.38 63.82
CA LEU A 918 6.49 42.12 64.76
C LEU A 918 6.93 41.26 65.95
N ILE A 919 7.74 40.22 65.72
CA ILE A 919 8.27 39.36 66.78
C ILE A 919 9.34 40.07 67.61
N TRP A 920 10.15 40.95 67.02
CA TRP A 920 11.12 41.78 67.76
C TRP A 920 10.44 42.83 68.66
N LEU A 921 9.44 43.55 68.12
CA LEU A 921 8.61 44.49 68.88
C LEU A 921 7.85 43.78 70.00
N SER A 922 7.25 42.61 69.73
CA SER A 922 6.53 41.83 70.74
C SER A 922 7.43 41.18 71.81
N ASN A 923 8.76 41.17 71.63
CA ASN A 923 9.74 40.81 72.66
C ASN A 923 10.30 42.05 73.40
N GLY A 924 9.77 43.26 73.14
CA GLY A 924 10.13 44.49 73.84
C GLY A 924 11.58 44.92 73.63
N GLN A 925 12.13 44.69 72.43
CA GLN A 925 13.51 45.02 72.02
C GLN A 925 14.66 44.39 72.84
N LYS A 926 14.39 43.66 73.94
CA LYS A 926 15.39 43.02 74.82
C LYS A 926 16.23 41.90 74.19
N LYS A 927 16.15 41.69 72.88
CA LYS A 927 16.92 40.71 72.10
C LYS A 927 17.37 41.34 70.79
N SER A 928 18.59 41.01 70.36
CA SER A 928 19.12 41.45 69.06
C SER A 928 18.17 41.09 67.93
N PHE A 929 17.92 42.06 67.03
CA PHE A 929 17.08 41.88 65.85
C PHE A 929 17.53 40.68 65.00
N GLY A 930 18.84 40.47 64.84
CA GLY A 930 19.40 39.30 64.14
C GLY A 930 19.02 37.96 64.78
N SER A 931 18.87 37.90 66.11
CA SER A 931 18.42 36.68 66.80
C SER A 931 16.92 36.41 66.59
N CYS A 932 16.10 37.46 66.51
CA CYS A 932 14.69 37.34 66.11
C CYS A 932 14.57 36.92 64.63
N MET A 933 15.39 37.50 63.75
CA MET A 933 15.46 37.20 62.32
C MET A 933 15.84 35.73 62.06
N LEU A 934 16.93 35.23 62.67
CA LEU A 934 17.32 33.82 62.55
C LEU A 934 16.23 32.85 63.05
N LYS A 935 15.54 33.17 64.14
CA LYS A 935 14.47 32.30 64.69
C LYS A 935 13.20 32.32 63.85
N THR A 936 12.86 33.46 63.23
CA THR A 936 11.74 33.52 62.27
C THR A 936 12.09 32.78 60.97
N PHE A 937 13.35 32.80 60.54
CA PHE A 937 13.81 32.00 59.41
C PHE A 937 13.75 30.49 59.70
N GLN A 938 14.13 30.06 60.92
CA GLN A 938 13.96 28.68 61.36
C GLN A 938 12.48 28.21 61.29
N ILE A 939 11.52 29.03 61.75
CA ILE A 939 10.09 28.71 61.61
C ILE A 939 9.70 28.62 60.12
N LEU A 940 10.17 29.56 59.29
CA LEU A 940 9.81 29.63 57.87
C LEU A 940 10.35 28.44 57.06
N LEU A 941 11.45 27.83 57.51
CA LEU A 941 11.99 26.56 56.99
C LEU A 941 11.37 25.29 57.62
N GLY A 942 10.39 25.43 58.52
CA GLY A 942 9.77 24.30 59.22
C GLY A 942 10.65 23.64 60.30
N LEU A 943 11.73 24.29 60.72
CA LEU A 943 12.67 23.75 61.72
C LEU A 943 12.20 24.04 63.15
N SER A 944 12.48 23.11 64.07
CA SER A 944 12.13 23.25 65.49
C SER A 944 13.01 24.31 66.18
N ILE A 945 12.37 25.20 66.96
CA ILE A 945 13.09 26.20 67.76
C ILE A 945 13.32 25.67 69.18
N PRO A 946 14.56 25.64 69.70
CA PRO A 946 14.84 25.15 71.05
C PRO A 946 14.43 26.11 72.19
N THR A 947 13.83 27.26 71.90
CA THR A 947 13.45 28.25 72.94
C THR A 947 11.94 28.42 73.07
N GLN A 948 11.40 28.02 74.20
CA GLN A 948 9.98 28.21 74.55
C GLN A 948 9.65 29.71 74.72
N PHE A 949 8.53 30.14 74.13
CA PHE A 949 7.99 31.49 74.30
C PHE A 949 7.03 31.51 75.50
N GLN A 950 7.06 32.57 76.32
CA GLN A 950 6.31 32.59 77.58
C GLN A 950 4.90 33.19 77.48
N THR A 951 4.61 34.06 76.51
CA THR A 951 3.31 34.74 76.39
C THR A 951 2.38 34.06 75.38
N ASN A 952 1.11 33.86 75.74
CA ASN A 952 0.13 33.17 74.90
C ASN A 952 -0.11 33.87 73.55
N ARG A 953 -0.03 35.22 73.49
CA ARG A 953 -0.14 35.99 72.23
C ARG A 953 0.97 35.62 71.23
N VAL A 954 2.21 35.52 71.70
CA VAL A 954 3.36 35.10 70.88
C VAL A 954 3.25 33.62 70.49
N ARG A 955 2.79 32.75 71.40
CA ARG A 955 2.52 31.33 71.08
C ARG A 955 1.50 31.17 69.95
N PHE A 956 0.38 31.89 70.01
CA PHE A 956 -0.68 31.85 69.00
C PHE A 956 -0.19 32.39 67.64
N PHE A 957 0.52 33.52 67.64
CA PHE A 957 1.13 34.09 66.45
C PHE A 957 2.16 33.15 65.79
N ILE A 958 3.00 32.49 66.60
CA ILE A 958 3.97 31.51 66.13
C ILE A 958 3.30 30.21 65.65
N ALA A 959 2.19 29.78 66.27
CA ALA A 959 1.41 28.63 65.78
C ALA A 959 0.80 28.92 64.39
N ILE A 960 0.24 30.12 64.17
CA ILE A 960 -0.22 30.55 62.84
C ILE A 960 0.95 30.61 61.86
N LEU A 961 2.11 31.13 62.28
CA LEU A 961 3.31 31.19 61.44
C LEU A 961 3.86 29.80 61.09
N MET A 962 3.75 28.82 62.00
CA MET A 962 4.09 27.41 61.75
C MET A 962 3.13 26.76 60.76
N VAL A 963 1.82 27.04 60.83
CA VAL A 963 0.84 26.56 59.83
C VAL A 963 1.09 27.20 58.46
N TYR A 964 1.39 28.49 58.42
CA TYR A 964 1.76 29.20 57.19
C TYR A 964 3.06 28.66 56.58
N SER A 965 4.11 28.44 57.37
CA SER A 965 5.37 27.91 56.86
C SER A 965 5.27 26.44 56.46
N PHE A 966 4.51 25.62 57.19
CA PHE A 966 4.20 24.24 56.78
C PHE A 966 3.46 24.19 55.44
N TYR A 967 2.46 25.06 55.25
CA TYR A 967 1.78 25.20 53.95
C TYR A 967 2.74 25.67 52.84
N LEU A 968 3.60 26.67 53.11
CA LEU A 968 4.58 27.19 52.15
C LEU A 968 5.60 26.11 51.75
N VAL A 969 6.13 25.37 52.73
CA VAL A 969 7.05 24.24 52.50
C VAL A 969 6.37 23.14 51.68
N ILE A 970 5.13 22.76 52.00
CA ILE A 970 4.39 21.73 51.24
C ILE A 970 4.06 22.21 49.82
N ALA A 971 3.60 23.46 49.63
CA ALA A 971 3.30 24.01 48.32
C ALA A 971 4.56 24.14 47.45
N TYR A 972 5.69 24.51 48.05
CA TYR A 972 6.98 24.50 47.37
C TYR A 972 7.43 23.08 47.04
N GLN A 973 7.30 22.12 47.97
CA GLN A 973 7.63 20.70 47.74
C GLN A 973 6.75 20.03 46.68
N SER A 974 5.46 20.37 46.58
CA SER A 974 4.56 19.80 45.56
C SER A 974 4.81 20.39 44.18
N LEU A 975 5.04 21.71 44.08
CA LEU A 975 5.49 22.36 42.84
C LEU A 975 6.86 21.81 42.38
N LEU A 976 7.80 21.67 43.32
CA LEU A 976 9.11 21.03 43.11
C LEU A 976 8.97 19.59 42.61
N THR A 977 8.12 18.79 43.23
CA THR A 977 7.90 17.37 42.84
C THR A 977 7.26 17.29 41.47
N SER A 978 6.25 18.12 41.18
CA SER A 978 5.60 18.21 39.86
C SER A 978 6.60 18.59 38.76
N ALA A 979 7.42 19.61 38.99
CA ALA A 979 8.44 20.09 38.06
C ALA A 979 9.68 19.17 37.95
N LEU A 980 9.87 18.22 38.89
CA LEU A 980 10.86 17.15 38.79
C LEU A 980 10.31 15.88 38.12
N ALA A 981 8.99 15.66 38.20
CA ALA A 981 8.30 14.54 37.55
C ALA A 981 7.98 14.82 36.07
N VAL A 982 7.65 16.07 35.72
CA VAL A 982 7.44 16.49 34.33
C VAL A 982 8.78 16.91 33.71
N VAL A 983 9.21 16.15 32.70
CA VAL A 983 10.36 16.51 31.86
C VAL A 983 9.97 17.69 30.96
N LEU A 984 10.25 18.91 31.41
CA LEU A 984 10.04 20.12 30.61
C LEU A 984 11.09 20.22 29.51
N TYR A 985 10.69 19.85 28.30
CA TYR A 985 11.45 20.13 27.07
C TYR A 985 11.32 21.61 26.67
N GLU A 986 12.34 22.11 26.00
CA GLU A 986 12.27 23.35 25.21
C GLU A 986 11.39 23.15 23.96
N GLU A 987 10.88 24.24 23.39
CA GLU A 987 10.01 24.17 22.21
C GLU A 987 10.71 23.41 21.06
N GLN A 988 10.04 22.41 20.50
CA GLN A 988 10.63 21.56 19.48
C GLN A 988 10.56 22.25 18.12
N ILE A 989 11.73 22.47 17.51
CA ILE A 989 11.86 22.86 16.11
C ILE A 989 11.19 21.76 15.27
N ASN A 990 10.12 22.12 14.55
CA ASN A 990 9.29 21.20 13.77
C ASN A 990 9.05 21.67 12.32
N ASN A 991 9.38 22.93 12.00
CA ASN A 991 9.25 23.50 10.65
C ASN A 991 10.57 24.14 10.19
N VAL A 992 10.67 24.42 8.90
CA VAL A 992 11.91 24.93 8.27
C VAL A 992 12.20 26.37 8.69
N GLU A 993 11.14 27.16 8.87
CA GLU A 993 11.17 28.53 9.37
C GLU A 993 11.82 28.59 10.76
N ASP A 994 11.62 27.56 11.59
CA ASP A 994 12.16 27.48 12.94
C ASP A 994 13.65 27.07 12.93
N ILE A 995 14.11 26.30 11.94
CA ILE A 995 15.54 26.11 11.64
C ILE A 995 16.18 27.44 11.22
N LEU A 996 15.45 28.24 10.42
CA LEU A 996 15.94 29.54 9.96
C LEU A 996 15.99 30.58 11.09
N LYS A 997 15.01 30.62 11.99
CA LYS A 997 15.02 31.47 13.22
C LYS A 997 16.12 31.08 14.21
N SER A 998 16.32 29.79 14.46
CA SER A 998 17.30 29.27 15.44
C SER A 998 18.77 29.36 14.99
N ASN A 999 19.03 29.91 13.80
CA ASN A 999 20.37 30.14 13.23
C ASN A 999 21.26 28.87 13.16
N LEU A 1000 20.65 27.69 13.01
CA LEU A 1000 21.36 26.43 12.87
C LEU A 1000 22.11 26.36 11.52
N LYS A 1001 23.29 25.73 11.55
CA LYS A 1001 24.05 25.38 10.33
C LYS A 1001 23.37 24.22 9.63
N ILE A 1002 23.12 24.33 8.33
CA ILE A 1002 22.41 23.30 7.57
C ILE A 1002 23.44 22.36 6.94
N TYR A 1003 23.40 21.07 7.29
CA TYR A 1003 24.24 20.04 6.70
C TYR A 1003 23.46 19.15 5.72
N GLY A 1004 24.14 18.68 4.68
CA GLY A 1004 23.59 17.64 3.81
C GLY A 1004 24.52 17.25 2.67
N VAL A 1005 24.09 16.22 1.93
CA VAL A 1005 24.82 15.69 0.77
C VAL A 1005 24.77 16.65 -0.43
N LYS A 1006 25.81 16.62 -1.26
CA LYS A 1006 26.00 17.55 -2.40
C LYS A 1006 24.90 17.46 -3.46
N THR A 1007 24.27 16.30 -3.59
CA THR A 1007 23.09 16.06 -4.42
C THR A 1007 21.83 16.74 -3.90
N ALA A 1008 21.59 16.71 -2.58
CA ALA A 1008 20.40 17.30 -1.97
C ALA A 1008 20.44 18.83 -1.99
N ALA A 1009 21.63 19.45 -1.91
CA ALA A 1009 21.79 20.88 -2.13
C ALA A 1009 21.26 21.35 -3.49
N LYS A 1010 21.35 20.51 -4.54
CA LYS A 1010 20.85 20.87 -5.88
C LYS A 1010 19.33 20.95 -5.96
N TYR A 1011 18.60 20.26 -5.09
CA TYR A 1011 17.14 20.30 -5.09
C TYR A 1011 16.65 21.73 -4.87
N PHE A 1012 17.10 22.37 -3.79
CA PHE A 1012 16.84 23.78 -3.46
C PHE A 1012 17.45 24.80 -4.45
N SER A 1013 18.22 24.36 -5.45
CA SER A 1013 18.74 25.22 -6.53
C SER A 1013 18.11 24.89 -7.90
N THR A 1014 17.01 24.14 -7.93
CA THR A 1014 16.27 23.75 -9.14
C THR A 1014 14.75 23.66 -8.96
N ASP A 1015 14.25 23.68 -7.72
CA ASP A 1015 12.83 23.84 -7.39
C ASP A 1015 12.55 25.34 -7.16
N GLY A 1016 11.65 25.92 -7.96
CA GLY A 1016 11.30 27.34 -7.88
C GLY A 1016 10.41 27.70 -6.69
N SER A 1017 9.77 26.72 -6.04
CA SER A 1017 8.83 27.00 -4.96
C SER A 1017 9.52 27.46 -3.66
N ASN A 1018 9.13 28.63 -3.15
CA ASN A 1018 9.69 29.33 -1.99
C ASN A 1018 11.17 29.72 -2.15
N GLU A 1019 11.51 30.51 -3.17
CA GLU A 1019 12.88 30.89 -3.52
C GLU A 1019 13.63 31.58 -2.36
N GLU A 1020 12.99 32.47 -1.59
CA GLU A 1020 13.61 33.11 -0.42
C GLU A 1020 14.08 32.07 0.64
N ILE A 1021 13.23 31.06 0.92
CA ILE A 1021 13.52 30.01 1.89
C ILE A 1021 14.63 29.10 1.36
N ASN A 1022 14.58 28.75 0.07
CA ASN A 1022 15.60 27.96 -0.62
C ASN A 1022 16.96 28.67 -0.63
N ALA A 1023 16.99 29.99 -0.91
CA ALA A 1023 18.19 30.82 -0.83
C ALA A 1023 18.74 30.90 0.61
N ALA A 1024 17.88 31.07 1.62
CA ALA A 1024 18.29 31.08 3.03
C ALA A 1024 18.86 29.72 3.51
N ILE A 1025 18.30 28.61 3.02
CA ILE A 1025 18.82 27.25 3.22
C ILE A 1025 20.21 27.11 2.58
N LEU A 1026 20.35 27.50 1.31
CA LEU A 1026 21.60 27.38 0.56
C LEU A 1026 22.73 28.24 1.13
N ALA A 1027 22.44 29.47 1.57
CA ALA A 1027 23.42 30.36 2.21
C ALA A 1027 24.03 29.75 3.49
N ARG A 1028 23.26 28.92 4.21
CA ARG A 1028 23.68 28.22 5.43
C ARG A 1028 24.18 26.79 5.18
N TRP A 1029 24.16 26.32 3.93
CA TRP A 1029 24.50 24.95 3.60
C TRP A 1029 25.98 24.64 3.83
N ARG A 1030 26.25 23.45 4.37
CA ARG A 1030 27.55 22.86 4.61
C ARG A 1030 27.54 21.42 4.13
N TYR A 1031 28.51 21.05 3.29
CA TYR A 1031 28.57 19.71 2.74
C TYR A 1031 28.98 18.72 3.82
N CYS A 1032 28.23 17.61 3.90
CA CYS A 1032 28.52 16.54 4.83
C CYS A 1032 29.29 15.41 4.14
N ASP A 1033 30.62 15.38 4.31
CA ASP A 1033 31.47 14.33 3.74
C ASP A 1033 31.43 13.02 4.56
N ASN A 1034 30.97 13.07 5.81
CA ASN A 1034 30.77 11.90 6.66
C ASN A 1034 29.50 12.09 7.51
N MET A 1035 28.42 11.39 7.14
CA MET A 1035 27.11 11.50 7.80
C MET A 1035 27.17 11.30 9.30
N VAL A 1036 27.96 10.34 9.80
CA VAL A 1036 28.11 10.07 11.24
C VAL A 1036 28.59 11.34 11.96
N LYS A 1037 29.65 11.99 11.47
CA LYS A 1037 30.15 13.25 12.05
C LYS A 1037 29.14 14.40 12.00
N CYS A 1038 28.29 14.45 11.00
CA CYS A 1038 27.25 15.48 10.91
C CYS A 1038 26.09 15.18 11.86
N PHE A 1039 25.73 13.92 12.05
CA PHE A 1039 24.80 13.51 13.11
C PHE A 1039 25.38 13.71 14.51
N ASP A 1040 26.69 13.53 14.72
CA ASP A 1040 27.38 13.94 15.94
C ASP A 1040 27.25 15.46 16.18
N TYR A 1041 27.28 16.28 15.12
CA TYR A 1041 27.06 17.72 15.24
C TYR A 1041 25.60 18.03 15.63
N VAL A 1042 24.60 17.40 15.01
CA VAL A 1042 23.19 17.60 15.38
C VAL A 1042 22.90 17.11 16.80
N ALA A 1043 23.35 15.91 17.18
CA ALA A 1043 23.06 15.28 18.46
C ALA A 1043 23.86 15.88 19.64
N PHE A 1044 25.17 16.11 19.47
CA PHE A 1044 26.08 16.47 20.56
C PHE A 1044 26.54 17.93 20.54
N ARG A 1045 26.73 18.56 19.37
CA ARG A 1045 27.05 20.01 19.30
C ARG A 1045 25.80 20.89 19.28
N ARG A 1046 24.72 20.39 18.68
CA ARG A 1046 23.38 20.99 18.64
C ARG A 1046 23.34 22.38 17.98
N ASP A 1047 24.36 22.69 17.18
CA ASP A 1047 24.56 23.94 16.42
C ASP A 1047 24.09 23.83 14.97
N SER A 1048 23.41 22.73 14.64
CA SER A 1048 23.16 22.30 13.27
C SER A 1048 21.88 21.51 13.09
N ALA A 1049 21.31 21.61 11.89
CA ALA A 1049 20.29 20.73 11.34
C ALA A 1049 20.89 19.93 10.16
N ILE A 1050 20.31 18.79 9.82
CA ILE A 1050 20.75 17.93 8.72
C ILE A 1050 19.57 17.46 7.87
N LEU A 1051 19.74 17.49 6.55
CA LEU A 1051 18.79 16.87 5.62
C LEU A 1051 19.26 15.44 5.30
N ALA A 1052 18.47 14.45 5.70
CA ALA A 1052 18.87 13.03 5.66
C ALA A 1052 17.76 12.12 5.13
N SER A 1053 18.14 10.92 4.66
CA SER A 1053 17.15 9.94 4.21
C SER A 1053 16.41 9.33 5.40
N LYS A 1054 15.07 9.23 5.31
CA LYS A 1054 14.21 8.56 6.30
C LYS A 1054 14.72 7.16 6.65
N PHE A 1055 15.06 6.36 5.64
CA PHE A 1055 15.52 4.99 5.83
C PHE A 1055 16.96 4.90 6.39
N TYR A 1056 17.78 5.95 6.21
CA TYR A 1056 19.06 6.09 6.92
C TYR A 1056 18.79 6.41 8.40
N MET A 1057 17.88 7.34 8.69
CA MET A 1057 17.49 7.72 10.06
C MET A 1057 16.93 6.53 10.85
N GLU A 1058 15.97 5.79 10.29
CA GLU A 1058 15.37 4.61 10.93
C GLU A 1058 16.43 3.54 11.27
N TYR A 1059 17.50 3.44 10.48
CA TYR A 1059 18.63 2.55 10.75
C TYR A 1059 19.56 3.09 11.87
N ILE A 1060 19.87 4.40 11.91
CA ILE A 1060 20.84 4.97 12.85
C ILE A 1060 20.27 5.53 14.16
N ILE A 1061 18.97 5.85 14.25
CA ILE A 1061 18.41 6.68 15.34
C ILE A 1061 18.63 6.07 16.73
N ASN A 1062 18.68 4.74 16.84
CA ASN A 1062 18.96 4.06 18.11
C ASN A 1062 20.41 4.21 18.61
N ASN A 1063 21.36 4.61 17.74
CA ASN A 1063 22.72 4.96 18.14
C ASN A 1063 22.81 6.38 18.73
N TYR A 1064 21.84 7.26 18.40
CA TYR A 1064 21.79 8.66 18.84
C TYR A 1064 20.75 8.83 19.95
N ARG A 1065 20.93 8.05 21.01
CA ARG A 1065 20.13 8.12 22.25
C ARG A 1065 20.97 8.61 23.42
N SER A 1066 20.31 9.27 24.35
CA SER A 1066 20.83 9.67 25.66
C SER A 1066 21.20 8.44 26.50
N LYS A 1067 21.95 8.65 27.59
CA LYS A 1067 22.13 7.62 28.63
C LYS A 1067 20.79 7.17 29.26
N ASN A 1068 19.78 8.04 29.19
CA ASN A 1068 18.41 7.82 29.63
C ASN A 1068 17.50 7.35 28.47
N ASN A 1069 18.06 6.75 27.42
CA ASN A 1069 17.35 6.24 26.24
C ASN A 1069 16.57 7.28 25.38
N ASP A 1070 16.45 8.54 25.82
CA ASP A 1070 15.83 9.64 25.06
C ASP A 1070 16.48 9.84 23.68
N PRO A 1071 15.73 10.15 22.61
CA PRO A 1071 16.31 10.49 21.31
C PRO A 1071 17.06 11.83 21.37
N LEU A 1072 18.29 11.89 20.85
CA LEU A 1072 19.08 13.14 20.75
C LEU A 1072 18.79 13.94 19.48
N ILE A 1073 18.14 13.30 18.49
CA ILE A 1073 17.80 13.87 17.19
C ILE A 1073 16.29 13.73 17.01
N HIS A 1074 15.63 14.82 16.62
CA HIS A 1074 14.25 14.82 16.14
C HIS A 1074 14.23 14.99 14.61
N CYS A 1075 13.22 14.43 13.94
CA CYS A 1075 13.05 14.60 12.49
C CYS A 1075 11.58 14.91 12.17
N PHE A 1076 11.34 15.76 11.18
CA PHE A 1076 9.99 16.17 10.82
C PHE A 1076 9.24 15.02 10.12
N ASP A 1077 7.94 14.88 10.38
CA ASP A 1077 7.11 13.83 9.76
C ASP A 1077 6.92 14.02 8.23
N LYS A 1078 7.02 15.27 7.76
CA LYS A 1078 6.85 15.64 6.35
C LYS A 1078 8.15 15.40 5.57
N SER A 1079 8.09 14.58 4.52
CA SER A 1079 9.18 14.42 3.56
C SER A 1079 9.34 15.65 2.68
N VAL A 1080 10.57 16.17 2.58
CA VAL A 1080 10.92 17.29 1.70
C VAL A 1080 10.82 16.89 0.24
N VAL A 1081 11.40 15.74 -0.13
CA VAL A 1081 11.37 15.19 -1.49
C VAL A 1081 11.46 13.68 -1.45
N ASN A 1082 10.82 13.02 -2.42
CA ASN A 1082 10.85 11.57 -2.63
C ASN A 1082 11.49 11.28 -4.00
N PHE A 1083 12.48 10.39 -4.06
CA PHE A 1083 13.13 10.00 -5.31
C PHE A 1083 13.47 8.51 -5.37
N PRO A 1084 13.41 7.89 -6.57
CA PRO A 1084 13.84 6.51 -6.75
C PRO A 1084 15.37 6.38 -6.70
N MET A 1085 15.84 5.41 -5.91
CA MET A 1085 17.21 4.91 -5.91
C MET A 1085 17.37 3.81 -6.97
N THR A 1086 18.55 3.69 -7.55
CA THR A 1086 18.85 2.79 -8.68
C THR A 1086 20.31 2.34 -8.66
N ILE A 1087 20.59 1.19 -9.27
CA ILE A 1087 21.94 0.69 -9.51
C ILE A 1087 22.42 1.23 -10.87
N TYR A 1088 23.58 1.89 -10.88
CA TYR A 1088 24.15 2.44 -12.12
C TYR A 1088 25.16 1.48 -12.74
N MET A 1089 25.12 1.37 -14.06
CA MET A 1089 26.02 0.58 -14.91
C MET A 1089 26.73 1.50 -15.91
N ARG A 1090 27.85 1.05 -16.49
CA ARG A 1090 28.50 1.78 -17.60
C ARG A 1090 27.53 1.92 -18.79
N LYS A 1091 27.62 3.00 -19.58
CA LYS A 1091 26.69 3.22 -20.69
C LYS A 1091 26.95 2.20 -21.81
N GLY A 1092 25.92 1.49 -22.24
CA GLY A 1092 26.02 0.37 -23.17
C GLY A 1092 26.39 -0.97 -22.53
N PHE A 1093 26.28 -1.11 -21.19
CA PHE A 1093 26.67 -2.36 -20.53
C PHE A 1093 25.88 -3.55 -21.06
N GLU A 1094 26.61 -4.60 -21.45
CA GLU A 1094 26.10 -5.68 -22.29
C GLU A 1094 25.06 -6.52 -21.55
N LEU A 1095 25.21 -6.64 -20.24
CA LEU A 1095 24.33 -7.41 -19.36
C LEU A 1095 23.13 -6.60 -18.84
N TYR A 1096 22.98 -5.33 -19.25
CA TYR A 1096 21.97 -4.41 -18.73
C TYR A 1096 20.57 -5.02 -18.67
N GLU A 1097 20.03 -5.51 -19.80
CA GLU A 1097 18.63 -5.96 -19.87
C GLU A 1097 18.35 -7.19 -18.98
N ARG A 1098 19.37 -8.03 -18.80
CA ARG A 1098 19.29 -9.22 -17.93
C ARG A 1098 19.28 -8.81 -16.47
N ILE A 1099 20.21 -7.95 -16.08
CA ILE A 1099 20.32 -7.39 -14.72
C ILE A 1099 19.05 -6.61 -14.36
N ASP A 1100 18.55 -5.78 -15.28
CA ASP A 1100 17.32 -5.02 -15.12
C ASP A 1100 16.10 -5.93 -14.92
N SER A 1101 15.95 -6.97 -15.77
CA SER A 1101 14.87 -7.95 -15.61
C SER A 1101 14.94 -8.70 -14.28
N VAL A 1102 16.14 -9.03 -13.77
CA VAL A 1102 16.30 -9.65 -12.45
C VAL A 1102 15.94 -8.66 -11.33
N ILE A 1103 16.40 -7.41 -11.38
CA ILE A 1103 16.05 -6.38 -10.38
C ILE A 1103 14.54 -6.13 -10.36
N MET A 1104 13.91 -5.99 -11.52
CA MET A 1104 12.46 -5.80 -11.65
C MET A 1104 11.69 -6.98 -11.03
N ARG A 1105 12.15 -8.23 -11.23
CA ARG A 1105 11.57 -9.42 -10.57
C ARG A 1105 11.71 -9.34 -9.04
N ILE A 1106 12.91 -9.08 -8.52
CA ILE A 1106 13.21 -8.99 -7.07
C ILE A 1106 12.34 -7.91 -6.38
N VAL A 1107 12.11 -6.78 -7.04
CA VAL A 1107 11.22 -5.72 -6.54
C VAL A 1107 9.76 -6.16 -6.60
N SER A 1108 9.31 -6.73 -7.73
CA SER A 1108 7.92 -7.17 -7.94
C SER A 1108 7.48 -8.29 -6.96
N SER A 1109 8.41 -9.15 -6.54
CA SER A 1109 8.15 -10.22 -5.55
C SER A 1109 8.32 -9.75 -4.09
N GLY A 1110 8.61 -8.47 -3.86
CA GLY A 1110 8.66 -7.87 -2.52
C GLY A 1110 9.87 -8.22 -1.65
N PHE A 1111 10.93 -8.82 -2.21
CA PHE A 1111 12.13 -9.17 -1.42
C PHE A 1111 12.78 -7.95 -0.76
N ILE A 1112 12.77 -6.80 -1.44
CA ILE A 1112 13.28 -5.53 -0.89
C ILE A 1112 12.56 -5.14 0.41
N LEU A 1113 11.23 -5.13 0.40
CA LEU A 1113 10.41 -4.79 1.58
C LEU A 1113 10.66 -5.75 2.75
N LYS A 1114 10.95 -7.03 2.45
CA LYS A 1114 11.36 -8.01 3.46
C LYS A 1114 12.73 -7.65 4.04
N TRP A 1115 13.76 -7.46 3.21
CA TRP A 1115 15.11 -7.14 3.66
C TRP A 1115 15.19 -5.81 4.44
N GLN A 1116 14.43 -4.79 4.05
CA GLN A 1116 14.33 -3.54 4.82
C GLN A 1116 13.82 -3.81 6.24
N ARG A 1117 12.77 -4.63 6.38
CA ARG A 1117 12.21 -5.00 7.69
C ARG A 1117 13.16 -5.90 8.50
N ASP A 1118 13.81 -6.86 7.86
CA ASP A 1118 14.78 -7.76 8.50
C ASP A 1118 15.97 -6.96 9.07
N ILE A 1119 16.55 -6.03 8.30
CA ILE A 1119 17.65 -5.15 8.74
C ILE A 1119 17.22 -4.28 9.92
N LEU A 1120 16.05 -3.62 9.84
CA LEU A 1120 15.54 -2.80 10.95
C LEU A 1120 15.28 -3.64 12.22
N HIS A 1121 14.66 -4.82 12.11
CA HIS A 1121 14.42 -5.69 13.27
C HIS A 1121 15.71 -6.17 13.94
N THR A 1122 16.77 -6.47 13.18
CA THR A 1122 18.05 -6.88 13.79
C THR A 1122 18.73 -5.77 14.61
N ASN A 1123 18.52 -4.48 14.28
CA ASN A 1123 18.96 -3.38 15.14
C ASN A 1123 18.10 -3.25 16.40
N PHE A 1124 16.80 -3.57 16.35
CA PHE A 1124 15.89 -3.46 17.50
C PHE A 1124 16.12 -4.52 18.59
N THR A 1125 16.66 -5.70 18.27
CA THR A 1125 16.86 -6.78 19.25
C THR A 1125 18.12 -6.64 20.11
N ILE A 1126 19.06 -5.77 19.72
CA ILE A 1126 20.39 -5.66 20.37
C ILE A 1126 20.37 -4.72 21.60
N LEU A 1127 19.44 -3.76 21.66
CA LEU A 1127 19.42 -2.70 22.69
C LEU A 1127 18.08 -2.65 23.45
N LYS A 1128 17.82 -3.67 24.29
CA LYS A 1128 16.62 -3.69 25.16
C LYS A 1128 16.91 -4.07 26.63
N HIS A 1129 17.88 -3.40 27.24
CA HIS A 1129 18.02 -3.33 28.71
C HIS A 1129 18.64 -2.01 29.18
N SER A 1130 17.79 -1.05 29.53
CA SER A 1130 18.06 -0.04 30.57
C SER A 1130 16.71 0.53 31.04
N SER A 1131 16.45 0.43 32.33
CA SER A 1131 15.39 1.16 33.02
C SER A 1131 16.01 2.38 33.69
N ASP A 1132 15.35 3.53 33.65
CA ASP A 1132 15.89 4.78 34.19
C ASP A 1132 15.98 4.79 35.72
N ASP A 1133 17.21 4.70 36.24
CA ASP A 1133 17.53 4.95 37.64
C ASP A 1133 17.94 6.42 37.88
N LEU A 1134 17.53 6.96 39.03
CA LEU A 1134 17.67 8.39 39.34
C LEU A 1134 19.13 8.78 39.69
N SER A 1135 19.88 9.31 38.72
CA SER A 1135 21.31 9.57 38.90
C SER A 1135 21.66 10.78 39.79
N PHE A 1136 22.73 10.62 40.58
CA PHE A 1136 23.23 11.59 41.57
C PHE A 1136 23.62 12.96 40.98
N ASP A 1137 23.95 13.01 39.68
CA ASP A 1137 24.18 14.25 38.93
C ASP A 1137 23.00 15.23 39.03
N SER A 1138 21.77 14.72 39.19
CA SER A 1138 20.55 15.51 39.36
C SER A 1138 20.58 16.45 40.58
N LEU A 1139 21.40 16.15 41.61
CA LEU A 1139 21.43 16.87 42.88
C LEU A 1139 22.62 17.84 43.01
N LYS A 1140 23.60 17.79 42.08
CA LYS A 1140 24.84 18.60 42.13
C LYS A 1140 24.59 20.11 42.38
N PRO A 1141 23.60 20.79 41.76
CA PRO A 1141 23.39 22.23 42.00
C PRO A 1141 22.94 22.54 43.44
N VAL A 1142 22.18 21.65 44.07
CA VAL A 1142 21.68 21.81 45.45
C VAL A 1142 22.85 21.73 46.44
N PHE A 1143 23.74 20.75 46.26
CA PHE A 1143 24.95 20.62 47.05
C PHE A 1143 25.92 21.79 46.84
N LEU A 1144 25.99 22.36 45.63
CA LEU A 1144 26.84 23.53 45.35
C LEU A 1144 26.33 24.79 46.07
N VAL A 1145 25.00 25.05 46.04
CA VAL A 1145 24.39 26.16 46.80
C VAL A 1145 24.61 26.00 48.30
N TRP A 1146 24.47 24.78 48.83
CA TRP A 1146 24.76 24.48 50.23
C TRP A 1146 26.23 24.74 50.59
N LEU A 1147 27.18 24.30 49.75
CA LEU A 1147 28.60 24.51 49.96
C LEU A 1147 28.98 26.00 49.93
N VAL A 1148 28.41 26.78 49.00
CA VAL A 1148 28.56 28.25 48.98
C VAL A 1148 28.03 28.87 50.28
N GLY A 1149 26.88 28.40 50.78
CA GLY A 1149 26.34 28.81 52.08
C GLY A 1149 27.30 28.55 53.25
N CYS A 1150 27.97 27.39 53.26
CA CYS A 1150 28.99 27.05 54.26
C CYS A 1150 30.28 27.90 54.13
N VAL A 1151 30.69 28.26 52.90
CA VAL A 1151 31.83 29.18 52.68
C VAL A 1151 31.47 30.59 53.16
N VAL A 1152 30.27 31.09 52.86
CA VAL A 1152 29.83 32.41 53.33
C VAL A 1152 29.70 32.45 54.85
N SER A 1153 29.13 31.41 55.49
CA SER A 1153 29.00 31.39 56.95
C SER A 1153 30.35 31.26 57.67
N THR A 1154 31.30 30.51 57.13
CA THR A 1154 32.66 30.45 57.70
C THR A 1154 33.43 31.75 57.51
N VAL A 1155 33.32 32.43 56.36
CA VAL A 1155 33.90 33.78 56.17
C VAL A 1155 33.29 34.80 57.14
N ILE A 1156 31.96 34.79 57.32
CA ILE A 1156 31.29 35.66 58.31
C ILE A 1156 31.78 35.34 59.73
N PHE A 1157 31.89 34.07 60.10
CA PHE A 1157 32.43 33.67 61.41
C PHE A 1157 33.88 34.15 61.62
N PHE A 1158 34.75 34.05 60.61
CA PHE A 1158 36.09 34.62 60.70
C PHE A 1158 36.08 36.15 60.82
N LEU A 1159 35.18 36.85 60.12
CA LEU A 1159 35.02 38.30 60.26
C LEU A 1159 34.49 38.70 61.66
N GLU A 1160 33.53 37.96 62.22
CA GLU A 1160 33.05 38.15 63.60
C GLU A 1160 34.18 37.93 64.62
N VAL A 1161 34.97 36.86 64.46
CA VAL A 1161 36.13 36.58 65.32
C VAL A 1161 37.20 37.67 65.20
N ILE A 1162 37.50 38.15 63.99
CA ILE A 1162 38.45 39.26 63.77
C ILE A 1162 37.92 40.56 64.39
N TYR A 1163 36.64 40.90 64.17
CA TYR A 1163 35.98 42.08 64.73
C TYR A 1163 36.03 42.07 66.26
N ASN A 1164 35.70 40.95 66.91
CA ASN A 1164 35.80 40.80 68.37
C ASN A 1164 37.24 40.98 68.86
N LYS A 1165 38.24 40.46 68.12
CA LYS A 1165 39.67 40.62 68.44
C LYS A 1165 40.20 42.04 68.23
N TRP A 1166 39.53 42.84 67.40
CA TRP A 1166 39.86 44.24 67.13
C TRP A 1166 39.19 45.17 68.15
N ASN A 1167 37.93 44.91 68.48
CA ASN A 1167 37.16 45.65 69.49
C ASN A 1167 37.78 45.47 70.90
N ASN A 1168 38.21 44.25 71.24
CA ASN A 1168 38.95 43.94 72.48
C ASN A 1168 40.44 44.39 72.46
N ARG A 1169 40.78 45.38 71.63
CA ARG A 1169 42.06 46.10 71.62
C ARG A 1169 41.91 47.63 71.66
N ILE A 1170 40.66 48.11 71.69
CA ILE A 1170 40.29 49.55 71.70
C ILE A 1170 39.53 49.89 73.01
N LEU A 1171 39.07 48.87 73.73
CA LEU A 1171 38.81 48.84 75.17
C LEU A 1171 40.03 48.29 75.91
#